data_AF-A0A849XVY0-F1
#
_entry.id   AF-A0A849XVY0-F1
#
_cell.length_a   1.000
_cell.length_b   1.000
_cell.length_c   1.000
_cell.angle_alpha   90.00
_cell.angle_beta   90.00
_cell.angle_gamma   90.00
#
_symmetry.space_group_name_H-M   'P 1'
#
loop_
_entity.id
_entity.type
_entity.pdbx_description
1 polymer ?
#
loop_
_entity_poly.entity_id
_entity_poly.type
_entity_poly.pdbx_seq_one_letter_code
_entity_poly.pdbx_strand_id
1 'polypeptide(L)'
;PHARSRSTTEARVSAAADAWRFEFVCEARPSENSAPLLPIGDPDVWKGEYVQVFMPCGEEGEGLHLSVTRDGRAISERCDKALDPIPGWQGRAKEIEGGWQAEIVLPRAASPLSSKVRFARWTPDEGITRWPTPYGSWWHVASPDFLEIHPESDAPPPAEDAIEEFMRRRERTLLLQAGLAPREEAAYLKEKPSKGGAFLEAFRARAAAHAWLGYDQLPPANMTQARDMLADRFWFRDACVPMASPYDWDDGGSDAFATVHLARFDFLVDLVGAWRETGDLAFARKAFECIETWLAPHDLRQSLAPKRHPSRWSWINLPHRLVNMLRAAGSLAGTEILKEETLLRLYQAVAGALEALDGSIITRHYNKNHSLIMANHAVALSVLCGELRRAEFLRARYFEHFRRALRTQFLPDDVQAELSTAYHMICYQRLTEATSLCEKAGVAVPSDLTDWRRRILTIGARYLTPHGRIFNFNDGGMQGAVDAIGRAEDTFPSIILREGPALGAAEALALATHGREGALSPPFSHAMPWAGHYLMRDGLEPENIGLAFDGGPFGLAHAHEDALTLTLTAYGKTLLADLGSGAYDPALPMRRYSASTEGHSTFCVDGCGQASRWFPATWRRQAPIEGRHWFGRAVQFAAGEYGLGYGNRGEIKVEHRRAILFVNGAYLLVFDRLLGSGERLLESRFIFNALPWRETERGVRTTTGTGDLDVRALWPEALAKEIACGREEPFAGWVIRGLYGKLPAPRLTFSARAPLPALWVTLLTPFREESEIPRVSTEKRGDRLEIHIEGRRSDARVVCREEPFEVIFHNARTRFSATAEADGRFQFREESS
;
A
#
# COMPACT_ATOMS: atom_id res chain seq x y z
N PRO A 1 -24.06 -54.10 -1.19
CA PRO A 1 -22.79 -54.68 -1.71
C PRO A 1 -21.65 -54.40 -0.73
N HIS A 2 -20.88 -55.42 -0.35
CA HIS A 2 -19.89 -55.33 0.74
C HIS A 2 -18.68 -54.48 0.34
N ALA A 3 -18.17 -53.70 1.30
CA ALA A 3 -16.93 -52.94 1.16
C ALA A 3 -16.05 -53.15 2.41
N ARG A 4 -14.74 -53.35 2.19
CA ARG A 4 -13.70 -53.37 3.23
C ARG A 4 -12.88 -52.09 3.16
N SER A 5 -12.70 -51.40 4.28
CA SER A 5 -11.66 -50.37 4.41
C SER A 5 -10.29 -51.02 4.66
N ARG A 6 -9.20 -50.25 4.52
CA ARG A 6 -7.86 -50.70 4.96
C ARG A 6 -7.71 -50.76 6.49
N SER A 7 -8.62 -50.16 7.25
CA SER A 7 -8.77 -50.31 8.71
C SER A 7 -9.74 -51.45 9.06
N THR A 8 -9.49 -52.62 8.45
CA THR A 8 -10.18 -53.92 8.63
C THR A 8 -11.58 -53.85 9.26
N THR A 9 -12.48 -53.19 8.53
CA THR A 9 -13.88 -53.08 8.86
C THR A 9 -14.72 -53.41 7.63
N GLU A 10 -15.52 -54.48 7.69
CA GLU A 10 -16.57 -54.74 6.69
C GLU A 10 -17.84 -53.99 7.09
N ALA A 11 -18.35 -53.14 6.20
CA ALA A 11 -19.67 -52.55 6.33
C ALA A 11 -20.65 -53.17 5.31
N ARG A 12 -21.85 -53.51 5.76
CA ARG A 12 -22.91 -54.12 4.94
C ARG A 12 -24.22 -53.36 5.16
N VAL A 13 -24.74 -52.75 4.10
CA VAL A 13 -26.04 -52.06 4.13
C VAL A 13 -27.09 -52.90 3.42
N SER A 14 -28.23 -53.08 4.06
CA SER A 14 -29.43 -53.68 3.46
C SER A 14 -30.67 -52.84 3.75
N ALA A 15 -31.66 -52.91 2.87
CA ALA A 15 -32.90 -52.17 2.98
C ALA A 15 -34.07 -53.16 2.96
N ALA A 16 -34.88 -53.14 4.01
CA ALA A 16 -36.19 -53.78 4.03
C ALA A 16 -37.28 -52.75 3.62
N ALA A 17 -38.52 -53.21 3.49
CA ALA A 17 -39.64 -52.33 3.13
C ALA A 17 -39.90 -51.23 4.17
N ASP A 18 -39.59 -51.52 5.44
CA ASP A 18 -39.93 -50.77 6.65
C ASP A 18 -38.70 -50.16 7.37
N ALA A 19 -37.48 -50.69 7.16
CA ALA A 19 -36.27 -50.24 7.84
C ALA A 19 -34.98 -50.32 6.99
N TRP A 20 -34.01 -49.49 7.33
CA TRP A 20 -32.61 -49.60 6.91
C TRP A 20 -31.81 -50.39 7.95
N ARG A 21 -30.89 -51.25 7.50
CA ARG A 21 -29.96 -51.98 8.39
C ARG A 21 -28.51 -51.82 7.94
N PHE A 22 -27.64 -51.59 8.90
CA PHE A 22 -26.21 -51.36 8.73
C PHE A 22 -25.45 -52.31 9.67
N GLU A 23 -24.74 -53.30 9.11
CA GLU A 23 -23.89 -54.22 9.87
C GLU A 23 -22.41 -53.85 9.68
N PHE A 24 -21.63 -53.94 10.76
CA PHE A 24 -20.21 -53.62 10.82
C PHE A 24 -19.43 -54.76 11.49
N VAL A 25 -18.30 -55.17 10.92
CA VAL A 25 -17.40 -56.20 11.53
C VAL A 25 -16.00 -55.61 11.66
N CYS A 26 -15.48 -55.49 12.89
CA CYS A 26 -14.24 -54.78 13.23
C CYS A 26 -13.21 -55.70 13.90
N GLU A 27 -11.98 -55.78 13.37
CA GLU A 27 -10.88 -56.55 13.99
C GLU A 27 -10.16 -55.77 15.12
N ALA A 28 -9.61 -56.46 16.12
CA ALA A 28 -9.00 -55.86 17.32
C ALA A 28 -7.49 -55.53 17.21
N ARG A 29 -7.03 -54.44 17.86
CA ARG A 29 -5.60 -54.08 18.04
C ARG A 29 -5.29 -53.44 19.41
N PRO A 30 -4.01 -53.45 19.88
CA PRO A 30 -3.60 -52.84 21.14
C PRO A 30 -3.24 -51.35 21.00
N SER A 31 -3.43 -50.57 22.07
CA SER A 31 -3.21 -49.11 22.13
C SER A 31 -1.94 -48.71 22.88
N GLU A 32 -1.10 -47.84 22.31
CA GLU A 32 -0.01 -47.16 23.04
C GLU A 32 0.10 -45.66 22.70
N ASN A 33 -0.25 -44.83 23.69
CA ASN A 33 0.31 -43.51 24.00
C ASN A 33 0.43 -42.40 22.92
N SER A 34 -0.69 -41.74 22.59
CA SER A 34 -0.75 -40.27 22.44
C SER A 34 -2.11 -39.70 22.86
N ALA A 35 -2.14 -38.43 23.29
CA ALA A 35 -3.33 -37.78 23.89
C ALA A 35 -4.27 -37.14 22.83
N PRO A 36 -5.56 -36.93 23.14
CA PRO A 36 -6.63 -37.05 22.14
C PRO A 36 -6.96 -35.78 21.32
N LEU A 37 -7.40 -36.02 20.08
CA LEU A 37 -8.28 -35.13 19.33
C LEU A 37 -9.73 -35.35 19.77
N LEU A 38 -10.46 -34.29 20.10
CA LEU A 38 -11.88 -34.36 20.46
C LEU A 38 -12.76 -34.34 19.19
N PRO A 39 -13.71 -35.29 19.02
CA PRO A 39 -14.83 -35.09 18.13
C PRO A 39 -15.80 -34.03 18.70
N ILE A 40 -16.79 -33.62 17.92
CA ILE A 40 -17.82 -32.65 18.35
C ILE A 40 -18.79 -33.38 19.31
N GLY A 41 -18.50 -33.38 20.61
CA GLY A 41 -19.28 -34.06 21.64
C GLY A 41 -18.58 -34.09 23.02
N ASP A 42 -19.28 -34.56 24.05
CA ASP A 42 -18.75 -34.62 25.44
C ASP A 42 -17.61 -35.66 25.55
N PRO A 43 -16.38 -35.27 25.97
CA PRO A 43 -15.22 -36.16 26.06
C PRO A 43 -15.43 -37.41 26.93
N ASP A 44 -16.28 -37.35 27.96
CA ASP A 44 -16.40 -38.45 28.92
C ASP A 44 -17.30 -39.60 28.42
N VAL A 45 -18.07 -39.38 27.36
CA VAL A 45 -19.00 -40.36 26.77
C VAL A 45 -18.28 -41.38 25.87
N TRP A 46 -17.22 -40.96 25.17
CA TRP A 46 -16.63 -41.66 24.03
C TRP A 46 -15.37 -42.48 24.35
N LYS A 47 -15.37 -43.22 25.46
CA LYS A 47 -14.23 -44.06 25.89
C LYS A 47 -14.33 -45.50 25.34
N GLY A 48 -13.63 -45.77 24.25
CA GLY A 48 -13.44 -47.12 23.67
C GLY A 48 -13.55 -47.14 22.15
N GLU A 49 -13.40 -48.32 21.53
CA GLU A 49 -13.71 -48.49 20.10
C GLU A 49 -15.22 -48.37 19.86
N TYR A 50 -15.61 -47.62 18.81
CA TYR A 50 -16.99 -47.52 18.34
C TYR A 50 -17.06 -47.42 16.81
N VAL A 51 -18.23 -47.75 16.26
CA VAL A 51 -18.59 -47.49 14.86
C VAL A 51 -19.69 -46.45 14.81
N GLN A 52 -19.65 -45.56 13.82
CA GLN A 52 -20.60 -44.47 13.69
C GLN A 52 -21.12 -44.34 12.25
N VAL A 53 -22.44 -44.16 12.13
CA VAL A 53 -23.17 -43.86 10.90
C VAL A 53 -23.63 -42.41 10.99
N PHE A 54 -23.17 -41.59 10.05
CA PHE A 54 -23.66 -40.23 9.90
C PHE A 54 -24.70 -40.17 8.78
N MET A 55 -25.88 -39.63 9.11
CA MET A 55 -26.93 -39.36 8.14
C MET A 55 -27.25 -37.87 8.13
N PRO A 56 -27.07 -37.17 7.00
CA PRO A 56 -27.38 -35.76 6.91
C PRO A 56 -28.82 -35.43 7.25
N CYS A 57 -28.93 -34.39 8.06
CA CYS A 57 -30.11 -33.57 8.24
C CYS A 57 -29.71 -32.08 8.21
N GLY A 58 -28.55 -31.74 7.62
CA GLY A 58 -27.88 -30.44 7.65
C GLY A 58 -27.10 -30.05 6.39
N GLU A 59 -27.19 -28.82 5.86
CA GLU A 59 -26.19 -28.32 4.90
C GLU A 59 -24.98 -27.78 5.67
N GLU A 60 -23.88 -27.57 4.96
CA GLU A 60 -22.61 -28.18 5.36
C GLU A 60 -22.25 -28.08 6.86
N GLY A 61 -22.43 -29.21 7.59
CA GLY A 61 -22.04 -29.40 9.00
C GLY A 61 -22.97 -30.29 9.85
N GLU A 62 -24.23 -30.53 9.46
CA GLU A 62 -25.29 -30.96 10.39
C GLU A 62 -25.91 -32.34 10.06
N GLY A 63 -26.19 -33.15 11.10
CA GLY A 63 -26.83 -34.45 10.90
C GLY A 63 -26.89 -35.35 12.13
N LEU A 64 -27.22 -36.60 11.86
CA LEU A 64 -27.56 -37.64 12.83
C LEU A 64 -26.40 -38.64 12.95
N HIS A 65 -25.73 -38.67 14.10
CA HIS A 65 -24.68 -39.64 14.41
C HIS A 65 -25.28 -40.81 15.20
N LEU A 66 -25.52 -41.94 14.54
CA LEU A 66 -25.88 -43.20 15.20
C LEU A 66 -24.63 -44.02 15.44
N SER A 67 -24.29 -44.29 16.69
CA SER A 67 -23.05 -45.00 17.03
C SER A 67 -23.31 -46.20 17.91
N VAL A 68 -22.48 -47.22 17.75
CA VAL A 68 -22.47 -48.40 18.62
C VAL A 68 -21.05 -48.63 19.07
N THR A 69 -20.86 -48.62 20.38
CA THR A 69 -19.61 -48.94 21.06
C THR A 69 -19.39 -50.46 21.09
N ARG A 70 -18.15 -50.88 21.23
CA ARG A 70 -17.75 -52.30 21.27
C ARG A 70 -18.48 -53.13 22.33
N ASP A 71 -18.78 -52.55 23.49
CA ASP A 71 -19.52 -53.19 24.58
C ASP A 71 -21.05 -53.15 24.40
N GLY A 72 -21.54 -52.67 23.25
CA GLY A 72 -22.94 -52.74 22.84
C GLY A 72 -23.80 -51.57 23.26
N ARG A 73 -23.24 -50.48 23.80
CA ARG A 73 -24.01 -49.26 24.07
C ARG A 73 -24.34 -48.55 22.76
N ALA A 74 -25.63 -48.37 22.51
CA ALA A 74 -26.18 -47.60 21.41
C ALA A 74 -26.28 -46.12 21.83
N ILE A 75 -25.58 -45.24 21.11
CA ILE A 75 -25.47 -43.81 21.40
C ILE A 75 -25.91 -43.05 20.15
N SER A 76 -26.84 -42.09 20.31
CA SER A 76 -27.25 -41.20 19.24
C SER A 76 -27.02 -39.75 19.60
N GLU A 77 -26.33 -39.03 18.71
CA GLU A 77 -26.09 -37.59 18.82
C GLU A 77 -26.60 -36.88 17.55
N ARG A 78 -26.96 -35.61 17.73
CA ARG A 78 -27.27 -34.65 16.66
C ARG A 78 -26.27 -33.50 16.81
N CYS A 79 -25.69 -33.01 15.71
CA CYS A 79 -24.52 -32.10 15.76
C CYS A 79 -24.68 -30.86 16.65
N ASP A 80 -25.91 -30.40 16.85
CA ASP A 80 -26.24 -29.05 17.29
C ASP A 80 -26.58 -28.92 18.79
N LYS A 81 -27.26 -29.90 19.45
CA LYS A 81 -27.45 -29.96 20.92
C LYS A 81 -27.63 -31.40 21.44
N ALA A 82 -27.12 -31.63 22.66
CA ALA A 82 -27.26 -32.74 23.63
C ALA A 82 -27.88 -34.11 23.21
N LEU A 83 -27.30 -35.19 23.75
CA LEU A 83 -27.72 -36.60 23.67
C LEU A 83 -29.21 -36.88 24.00
N ASP A 84 -30.13 -36.62 23.05
CA ASP A 84 -31.53 -37.03 23.14
C ASP A 84 -31.77 -38.31 22.30
N PRO A 85 -32.35 -39.38 22.88
CA PRO A 85 -32.46 -40.67 22.21
C PRO A 85 -33.52 -40.64 21.10
N ILE A 86 -33.08 -40.86 19.87
CA ILE A 86 -33.97 -40.86 18.70
C ILE A 86 -34.95 -42.06 18.81
N PRO A 87 -36.27 -41.85 18.68
CA PRO A 87 -37.23 -42.94 18.87
C PRO A 87 -37.13 -44.03 17.78
N GLY A 88 -36.97 -45.28 18.22
CA GLY A 88 -37.22 -46.47 17.39
C GLY A 88 -36.04 -47.02 16.57
N TRP A 89 -34.87 -46.38 16.57
CA TRP A 89 -33.65 -47.05 16.08
C TRP A 89 -33.11 -48.03 17.13
N GLN A 90 -32.28 -48.98 16.70
CA GLN A 90 -31.62 -49.93 17.59
C GLN A 90 -30.16 -50.11 17.18
N GLY A 91 -29.26 -50.02 18.15
CA GLY A 91 -27.84 -50.38 18.00
C GLY A 91 -27.50 -51.57 18.89
N ARG A 92 -26.69 -52.51 18.40
CA ARG A 92 -26.23 -53.68 19.16
C ARG A 92 -24.81 -54.04 18.75
N ALA A 93 -23.98 -54.51 19.69
CA ALA A 93 -22.70 -55.14 19.38
C ALA A 93 -22.53 -56.49 20.09
N LYS A 94 -21.60 -57.30 19.59
CA LYS A 94 -21.14 -58.56 20.18
C LYS A 94 -19.65 -58.78 19.86
N GLU A 95 -18.91 -59.34 20.80
CA GLU A 95 -17.59 -59.93 20.49
C GLU A 95 -17.76 -61.09 19.50
N ILE A 96 -16.76 -61.25 18.63
CA ILE A 96 -16.60 -62.38 17.73
C ILE A 96 -15.14 -62.83 17.76
N GLU A 97 -14.84 -64.02 17.25
CA GLU A 97 -13.45 -64.50 17.20
C GLU A 97 -12.59 -63.57 16.32
N GLY A 98 -11.61 -62.90 16.93
CA GLY A 98 -10.72 -61.92 16.27
C GLY A 98 -11.17 -60.45 16.33
N GLY A 99 -12.32 -60.12 16.92
CA GLY A 99 -12.83 -58.75 16.92
C GLY A 99 -14.24 -58.60 17.47
N TRP A 100 -15.01 -57.67 16.92
CA TRP A 100 -16.40 -57.45 17.32
C TRP A 100 -17.29 -57.06 16.12
N GLN A 101 -18.58 -57.37 16.21
CA GLN A 101 -19.58 -57.03 15.21
C GLN A 101 -20.63 -56.09 15.81
N ALA A 102 -21.06 -55.09 15.06
CA ALA A 102 -22.18 -54.21 15.39
C ALA A 102 -23.29 -54.23 14.33
N GLU A 103 -24.53 -53.96 14.74
CA GLU A 103 -25.68 -53.73 13.87
C GLU A 103 -26.39 -52.45 14.30
N ILE A 104 -26.78 -51.61 13.34
CA ILE A 104 -27.64 -50.43 13.51
C ILE A 104 -28.87 -50.62 12.61
N VAL A 105 -30.05 -50.50 13.19
CA VAL A 105 -31.35 -50.61 12.50
C VAL A 105 -32.13 -49.31 12.68
N LEU A 106 -32.58 -48.70 11.57
CA LEU A 106 -33.34 -47.45 11.57
C LEU A 106 -34.68 -47.62 10.81
N PRO A 107 -35.84 -47.36 11.43
CA PRO A 107 -37.13 -47.35 10.73
C PRO A 107 -37.17 -46.28 9.63
N ARG A 108 -37.72 -46.60 8.45
CA ARG A 108 -37.81 -45.65 7.32
C ARG A 108 -38.63 -44.40 7.63
N ALA A 109 -39.63 -44.51 8.50
CA ALA A 109 -40.44 -43.36 8.94
C ALA A 109 -39.64 -42.33 9.78
N ALA A 110 -38.49 -42.71 10.31
CA ALA A 110 -37.55 -41.83 11.03
C ALA A 110 -36.40 -41.29 10.14
N SER A 111 -36.43 -41.56 8.83
CA SER A 111 -35.41 -41.17 7.86
C SER A 111 -35.88 -39.97 7.02
N PRO A 112 -35.21 -38.80 7.05
CA PRO A 112 -35.58 -37.67 6.18
C PRO A 112 -35.30 -37.95 4.69
N LEU A 113 -35.99 -37.18 3.83
CA LEU A 113 -36.20 -37.46 2.40
C LEU A 113 -35.13 -36.86 1.47
N SER A 114 -33.87 -37.25 1.65
CA SER A 114 -33.02 -37.70 0.53
C SER A 114 -31.79 -38.41 1.12
N SER A 115 -31.27 -39.45 0.45
CA SER A 115 -30.41 -40.44 1.12
C SER A 115 -28.95 -40.36 0.67
N LYS A 116 -28.09 -39.86 1.56
CA LYS A 116 -26.65 -39.70 1.34
C LYS A 116 -25.89 -40.02 2.64
N VAL A 117 -25.71 -41.31 2.95
CA VAL A 117 -25.13 -41.80 4.23
C VAL A 117 -23.60 -41.84 4.18
N ARG A 118 -22.89 -41.46 5.26
CA ARG A 118 -21.44 -41.74 5.43
C ARG A 118 -21.15 -42.59 6.67
N PHE A 119 -19.97 -43.23 6.65
CA PHE A 119 -19.53 -44.22 7.61
C PHE A 119 -18.12 -43.90 8.08
N ALA A 120 -17.88 -43.94 9.40
CA ALA A 120 -16.54 -43.84 9.97
C ALA A 120 -16.35 -44.88 11.08
N ARG A 121 -15.20 -45.57 11.06
CA ARG A 121 -14.60 -46.18 12.26
C ARG A 121 -13.49 -45.25 12.71
N TRP A 122 -13.49 -44.88 13.98
CA TRP A 122 -12.48 -44.00 14.55
C TRP A 122 -11.40 -44.80 15.28
N THR A 123 -10.14 -44.45 15.01
CA THR A 123 -8.94 -44.88 15.74
C THR A 123 -7.97 -43.68 15.79
N PRO A 124 -7.36 -43.32 16.93
CA PRO A 124 -7.32 -41.91 17.33
C PRO A 124 -6.18 -40.98 16.80
N ASP A 125 -5.41 -41.34 15.76
CA ASP A 125 -3.98 -40.93 15.69
C ASP A 125 -3.42 -40.11 14.48
N GLU A 126 -4.16 -39.47 13.54
CA GLU A 126 -3.56 -38.64 12.42
C GLU A 126 -4.33 -37.33 12.01
N GLY A 127 -3.67 -36.26 11.45
CA GLY A 127 -4.25 -34.87 11.28
C GLY A 127 -3.75 -33.86 10.17
N ILE A 128 -4.22 -32.58 10.20
CA ILE A 128 -4.02 -31.31 9.36
C ILE A 128 -4.55 -31.31 7.89
N THR A 129 -5.33 -30.28 7.34
CA THR A 129 -6.37 -30.00 6.20
C THR A 129 -6.09 -29.65 4.64
N ARG A 130 -6.96 -29.95 3.60
CA ARG A 130 -6.84 -29.41 2.17
C ARG A 130 -8.09 -29.19 1.24
N TRP A 131 -7.92 -28.27 0.25
CA TRP A 131 -8.85 -27.73 -0.78
C TRP A 131 -8.39 -27.89 -2.27
N PRO A 132 -9.28 -28.02 -3.29
CA PRO A 132 -8.90 -28.00 -4.71
C PRO A 132 -8.69 -26.60 -5.32
N THR A 133 -7.83 -26.51 -6.34
CA THR A 133 -7.64 -25.35 -7.25
C THR A 133 -7.70 -25.82 -8.71
N PRO A 134 -7.59 -24.95 -9.76
CA PRO A 134 -7.69 -25.36 -11.18
C PRO A 134 -6.66 -26.38 -11.69
N TYR A 135 -5.78 -26.92 -10.83
CA TYR A 135 -4.77 -27.92 -11.15
C TYR A 135 -4.77 -29.15 -10.18
N GLY A 136 -5.75 -29.32 -9.27
CA GLY A 136 -5.99 -30.58 -8.52
C GLY A 136 -5.94 -30.54 -6.97
N SER A 137 -6.29 -31.67 -6.32
CA SER A 137 -6.44 -31.90 -4.86
C SER A 137 -5.37 -32.87 -4.26
N TRP A 138 -5.03 -32.73 -2.96
CA TRP A 138 -3.88 -33.32 -2.20
C TRP A 138 -4.24 -33.31 -0.70
N TRP A 139 -4.55 -34.42 -0.04
CA TRP A 139 -5.07 -34.32 1.32
C TRP A 139 -4.18 -33.60 2.33
N HIS A 140 -4.92 -33.00 3.23
CA HIS A 140 -4.57 -32.82 4.62
C HIS A 140 -6.01 -32.90 5.33
N VAL A 141 -6.14 -33.45 6.55
CA VAL A 141 -7.27 -33.59 7.52
C VAL A 141 -7.65 -32.35 8.37
N ALA A 142 -8.91 -31.91 8.32
CA ALA A 142 -9.65 -31.57 9.55
C ALA A 142 -11.14 -31.86 9.34
N SER A 143 -11.43 -33.04 8.78
CA SER A 143 -12.77 -33.56 8.55
C SER A 143 -12.65 -35.06 8.28
N PRO A 144 -13.13 -35.93 9.19
CA PRO A 144 -13.57 -37.27 8.80
C PRO A 144 -14.85 -37.14 7.96
N ASP A 145 -15.14 -38.15 7.14
CA ASP A 145 -16.06 -38.01 6.00
C ASP A 145 -17.55 -37.81 6.39
N PHE A 146 -18.19 -36.66 6.06
CA PHE A 146 -19.66 -36.39 6.21
C PHE A 146 -20.44 -35.84 4.98
N LEU A 147 -21.62 -36.40 4.61
CA LEU A 147 -22.57 -35.98 3.50
C LEU A 147 -23.77 -35.19 4.10
N GLU A 148 -24.47 -34.32 3.34
CA GLU A 148 -25.15 -33.07 3.85
C GLU A 148 -26.57 -32.73 3.22
N ILE A 149 -27.61 -32.26 3.99
CA ILE A 149 -29.00 -31.73 3.64
C ILE A 149 -29.80 -30.92 4.77
N HIS A 150 -29.92 -29.56 4.80
CA HIS A 150 -30.33 -28.65 5.96
C HIS A 150 -31.74 -28.68 6.63
N PRO A 151 -31.89 -28.17 7.90
CA PRO A 151 -32.65 -26.91 8.20
C PRO A 151 -32.27 -26.07 9.48
N GLU A 152 -32.99 -24.96 9.71
CA GLU A 152 -32.77 -23.79 10.62
C GLU A 152 -33.07 -23.96 12.16
N SER A 153 -32.72 -22.93 12.97
CA SER A 153 -33.20 -22.72 14.36
C SER A 153 -33.52 -21.25 14.69
N ASP A 154 -34.42 -21.01 15.66
CA ASP A 154 -35.06 -19.72 15.95
C ASP A 154 -35.12 -19.44 17.49
N ALA A 155 -34.75 -18.23 17.96
CA ALA A 155 -35.32 -17.50 19.14
C ALA A 155 -34.43 -16.31 19.65
N PRO A 156 -35.01 -15.20 20.19
CA PRO A 156 -34.37 -13.85 20.24
C PRO A 156 -34.05 -13.34 21.67
N PRO A 157 -33.24 -12.26 21.90
CA PRO A 157 -33.67 -10.83 21.79
C PRO A 157 -32.53 -9.79 21.49
N PRO A 158 -32.75 -8.45 21.45
CA PRO A 158 -33.93 -7.65 21.09
C PRO A 158 -33.67 -6.65 19.93
N ALA A 159 -34.60 -6.56 18.96
CA ALA A 159 -34.89 -5.34 18.16
C ALA A 159 -33.74 -4.60 17.41
N GLU A 160 -32.75 -5.28 16.84
CA GLU A 160 -31.89 -4.72 15.75
C GLU A 160 -32.11 -5.40 14.38
N ASP A 161 -32.78 -6.55 14.34
CA ASP A 161 -32.74 -7.51 13.21
C ASP A 161 -33.67 -7.22 12.02
N ALA A 162 -33.97 -5.95 11.72
CA ALA A 162 -34.75 -5.60 10.52
C ALA A 162 -33.90 -5.53 9.24
N ILE A 163 -32.61 -5.14 9.33
CA ILE A 163 -31.65 -5.26 8.22
C ILE A 163 -31.27 -6.71 8.00
N GLU A 164 -30.86 -7.42 9.05
CA GLU A 164 -30.12 -8.68 8.87
C GLU A 164 -31.03 -9.78 8.32
N GLU A 165 -32.26 -9.89 8.85
CA GLU A 165 -33.29 -10.79 8.35
C GLU A 165 -33.69 -10.48 6.90
N PHE A 166 -33.75 -9.19 6.54
CA PHE A 166 -34.00 -8.75 5.16
C PHE A 166 -32.84 -9.12 4.24
N MET A 167 -31.58 -8.96 4.68
CA MET A 167 -30.40 -9.29 3.89
C MET A 167 -30.25 -10.81 3.73
N ARG A 168 -30.45 -11.60 4.79
CA ARG A 168 -30.51 -13.08 4.75
C ARG A 168 -31.50 -13.58 3.69
N ARG A 169 -32.70 -12.99 3.63
CA ARG A 169 -33.73 -13.35 2.62
C ARG A 169 -33.43 -12.84 1.21
N ARG A 170 -32.59 -11.83 1.04
CA ARG A 170 -32.42 -11.11 -0.23
C ARG A 170 -31.08 -11.36 -0.93
N GLU A 171 -30.02 -11.76 -0.21
CA GLU A 171 -28.67 -12.04 -0.72
C GLU A 171 -28.70 -13.01 -1.93
N ARG A 172 -29.51 -14.08 -1.86
CA ARG A 172 -29.75 -15.02 -2.97
C ARG A 172 -30.37 -14.34 -4.21
N THR A 173 -31.30 -13.41 -4.02
CA THR A 173 -31.92 -12.60 -5.09
C THR A 173 -30.92 -11.60 -5.69
N LEU A 174 -30.00 -11.05 -4.89
CA LEU A 174 -28.94 -10.17 -5.35
C LEU A 174 -27.97 -10.92 -6.30
N LEU A 175 -27.54 -12.12 -5.92
CA LEU A 175 -26.66 -12.99 -6.72
C LEU A 175 -27.32 -13.49 -8.02
N LEU A 176 -28.63 -13.76 -7.98
CA LEU A 176 -29.42 -14.11 -9.17
C LEU A 176 -29.57 -12.95 -10.16
N GLN A 177 -29.77 -11.72 -9.66
CA GLN A 177 -29.82 -10.51 -10.50
C GLN A 177 -28.45 -10.12 -11.09
N ALA A 178 -27.36 -10.42 -10.37
CA ALA A 178 -25.99 -10.37 -10.90
C ALA A 178 -25.71 -11.45 -11.96
N GLY A 179 -26.62 -12.42 -12.14
CA GLY A 179 -26.56 -13.41 -13.20
C GLY A 179 -25.55 -14.54 -12.97
N LEU A 180 -25.27 -14.87 -11.71
CA LEU A 180 -24.31 -15.89 -11.28
C LEU A 180 -25.02 -17.06 -10.57
N ALA A 181 -25.69 -17.93 -11.32
CA ALA A 181 -26.24 -19.19 -10.82
C ALA A 181 -26.09 -20.33 -11.85
N PRO A 182 -25.76 -21.57 -11.42
CA PRO A 182 -25.91 -22.76 -12.24
C PRO A 182 -27.38 -22.97 -12.63
N ARG A 183 -27.62 -23.63 -13.76
CA ARG A 183 -28.97 -23.91 -14.26
C ARG A 183 -29.66 -25.01 -13.45
N GLU A 184 -30.43 -24.65 -12.45
CA GLU A 184 -31.73 -25.27 -12.13
C GLU A 184 -32.56 -24.35 -11.20
N GLU A 185 -33.89 -24.58 -11.17
CA GLU A 185 -34.90 -23.83 -10.40
C GLU A 185 -35.14 -22.34 -10.71
N ALA A 186 -35.60 -22.06 -11.94
CA ALA A 186 -36.21 -20.78 -12.33
C ALA A 186 -37.62 -20.50 -11.71
N ALA A 187 -37.93 -21.05 -10.52
CA ALA A 187 -39.26 -21.02 -9.92
C ALA A 187 -39.48 -19.88 -8.90
N TYR A 188 -38.42 -19.39 -8.25
CA TYR A 188 -38.52 -18.52 -7.07
C TYR A 188 -38.66 -17.01 -7.34
N LEU A 189 -38.65 -16.57 -8.61
CA LEU A 189 -38.71 -15.14 -9.01
C LEU A 189 -40.08 -14.46 -8.80
N LYS A 190 -40.94 -14.97 -7.92
CA LYS A 190 -42.33 -14.49 -7.74
C LYS A 190 -42.65 -13.85 -6.38
N GLU A 191 -41.80 -14.00 -5.36
CA GLU A 191 -42.09 -13.45 -4.04
C GLU A 191 -41.55 -12.04 -3.84
N LYS A 192 -42.46 -11.11 -3.53
CA LYS A 192 -42.13 -9.73 -3.12
C LYS A 192 -41.77 -9.71 -1.62
N PRO A 193 -40.91 -8.79 -1.16
CA PRO A 193 -40.60 -8.64 0.27
C PRO A 193 -41.88 -8.38 1.09
N SER A 194 -41.94 -9.00 2.28
CA SER A 194 -43.15 -9.07 3.12
C SER A 194 -43.63 -7.72 3.65
N LYS A 195 -42.73 -6.74 3.80
CA LYS A 195 -43.01 -5.30 3.93
C LYS A 195 -41.90 -4.51 3.24
N GLY A 196 -42.24 -3.47 2.49
CA GLY A 196 -41.26 -2.52 1.94
C GLY A 196 -40.80 -1.51 3.00
N GLY A 197 -39.55 -1.04 2.89
CA GLY A 197 -38.97 0.01 3.73
C GLY A 197 -38.16 -0.47 4.95
N ALA A 198 -38.27 -1.73 5.36
CA ALA A 198 -37.64 -2.24 6.59
C ALA A 198 -36.10 -2.11 6.59
N PHE A 199 -35.45 -2.28 5.44
CA PHE A 199 -34.00 -2.17 5.32
C PHE A 199 -33.54 -0.72 5.32
N LEU A 200 -34.31 0.16 4.67
CA LEU A 200 -34.05 1.60 4.69
C LEU A 200 -34.15 2.17 6.11
N GLU A 201 -35.17 1.79 6.87
CA GLU A 201 -35.38 2.29 8.24
C GLU A 201 -34.30 1.83 9.21
N ALA A 202 -33.87 0.57 9.16
CA ALA A 202 -32.77 0.12 10.00
C ALA A 202 -31.39 0.64 9.52
N PHE A 203 -31.20 0.92 8.22
CA PHE A 203 -30.01 1.65 7.74
C PHE A 203 -30.00 3.09 8.25
N ARG A 204 -31.16 3.76 8.29
CA ARG A 204 -31.33 5.09 8.91
C ARG A 204 -31.01 5.05 10.40
N ALA A 205 -31.49 4.07 11.14
CA ALA A 205 -31.18 3.89 12.55
C ALA A 205 -29.67 3.72 12.78
N ARG A 206 -29.01 2.86 12.00
CA ARG A 206 -27.56 2.65 12.03
C ARG A 206 -26.77 3.92 11.67
N ALA A 207 -27.19 4.66 10.65
CA ALA A 207 -26.59 5.94 10.27
C ALA A 207 -26.72 7.02 11.36
N ALA A 208 -27.85 7.05 12.06
CA ALA A 208 -28.09 7.97 13.18
C ALA A 208 -27.29 7.60 14.43
N ALA A 209 -27.13 6.30 14.72
CA ALA A 209 -26.30 5.80 15.82
C ALA A 209 -24.79 5.95 15.56
N HIS A 210 -24.37 5.94 14.29
CA HIS A 210 -22.97 5.83 13.90
C HIS A 210 -22.58 6.82 12.81
N ALA A 211 -22.07 7.99 13.22
CA ALA A 211 -21.58 9.02 12.30
C ALA A 211 -20.51 8.51 11.31
N TRP A 212 -19.73 7.48 11.68
CA TRP A 212 -18.73 6.84 10.82
C TRP A 212 -19.31 6.04 9.64
N LEU A 213 -20.63 5.80 9.59
CA LEU A 213 -21.28 5.23 8.40
C LEU A 213 -21.37 6.28 7.28
N GLY A 214 -21.51 7.55 7.64
CA GLY A 214 -21.37 8.69 6.73
C GLY A 214 -19.94 9.23 6.70
N TYR A 215 -19.75 10.41 6.10
CA TYR A 215 -18.53 11.21 6.30
C TYR A 215 -18.63 11.86 7.68
N ASP A 216 -17.92 11.35 8.68
CA ASP A 216 -18.00 11.83 10.06
C ASP A 216 -17.30 13.19 10.24
N GLN A 217 -16.19 13.39 9.54
CA GLN A 217 -15.55 14.69 9.35
C GLN A 217 -15.57 15.05 7.87
N LEU A 218 -15.89 16.31 7.58
CA LEU A 218 -15.84 16.89 6.24
C LEU A 218 -15.02 18.18 6.27
N PRO A 219 -14.22 18.48 5.24
CA PRO A 219 -13.74 19.84 5.01
C PRO A 219 -14.93 20.76 4.70
N PRO A 220 -14.77 22.10 4.81
CA PRO A 220 -15.73 23.05 4.26
C PRO A 220 -15.97 22.76 2.78
N ALA A 221 -17.23 22.74 2.36
CA ALA A 221 -17.62 22.37 1.02
C ALA A 221 -17.12 23.39 -0.01
N ASN A 222 -16.62 22.93 -1.15
CA ASN A 222 -16.34 23.83 -2.26
C ASN A 222 -17.67 24.24 -2.93
N MET A 223 -18.34 25.25 -2.36
CA MET A 223 -19.65 25.72 -2.80
C MET A 223 -19.70 26.18 -4.27
N THR A 224 -18.56 26.53 -4.88
CA THR A 224 -18.47 26.79 -6.32
C THR A 224 -18.59 25.49 -7.10
N GLN A 225 -17.76 24.49 -6.78
CA GLN A 225 -17.79 23.17 -7.43
C GLN A 225 -19.11 22.43 -7.19
N ALA A 226 -19.67 22.53 -5.99
CA ALA A 226 -20.98 21.96 -5.66
C ALA A 226 -22.12 22.54 -6.51
N ARG A 227 -22.12 23.87 -6.74
CA ARG A 227 -23.10 24.53 -7.62
C ARG A 227 -22.87 24.22 -9.10
N ASP A 228 -21.62 24.11 -9.52
CA ASP A 228 -21.29 23.69 -10.88
C ASP A 228 -21.79 22.27 -11.16
N MET A 229 -21.68 21.35 -10.20
CA MET A 229 -22.25 20.01 -10.33
C MET A 229 -23.76 20.03 -10.49
N LEU A 230 -24.50 20.93 -9.84
CA LEU A 230 -25.95 21.09 -10.10
C LEU A 230 -26.26 21.45 -11.58
N ALA A 231 -25.31 22.06 -12.28
CA ALA A 231 -25.37 22.40 -13.70
C ALA A 231 -24.57 21.42 -14.60
N ASP A 232 -24.38 20.18 -14.14
CA ASP A 232 -23.67 19.09 -14.81
C ASP A 232 -22.20 19.38 -15.18
N ARG A 233 -21.55 20.26 -14.41
CA ARG A 233 -20.11 20.58 -14.52
C ARG A 233 -19.35 19.97 -13.34
N PHE A 234 -18.65 18.86 -13.59
CA PHE A 234 -17.94 18.11 -12.55
C PHE A 234 -16.48 18.55 -12.46
N TRP A 235 -15.98 18.76 -11.25
CA TRP A 235 -14.62 19.21 -11.00
C TRP A 235 -13.70 18.07 -10.53
N PHE A 236 -12.48 18.04 -11.10
CA PHE A 236 -11.44 17.05 -10.81
C PHE A 236 -10.11 17.76 -10.62
N ARG A 237 -9.77 18.04 -9.35
CA ARG A 237 -8.70 18.96 -8.96
C ARG A 237 -8.89 20.31 -9.67
N ASP A 238 -8.05 20.63 -10.64
CA ASP A 238 -8.04 21.91 -11.35
C ASP A 238 -8.85 21.90 -12.66
N ALA A 239 -9.35 20.72 -13.09
CA ALA A 239 -10.10 20.55 -14.34
C ALA A 239 -11.62 20.53 -14.10
N CYS A 240 -12.39 21.12 -15.02
CA CYS A 240 -13.85 21.12 -15.02
C CYS A 240 -14.39 20.43 -16.28
N VAL A 241 -15.15 19.35 -16.11
CA VAL A 241 -15.66 18.48 -17.18
C VAL A 241 -17.19 18.66 -17.27
N PRO A 242 -17.73 19.23 -18.36
CA PRO A 242 -19.17 19.23 -18.60
C PRO A 242 -19.63 17.83 -19.02
N MET A 243 -20.68 17.31 -18.40
CA MET A 243 -21.24 16.00 -18.74
C MET A 243 -22.69 16.14 -19.19
N ALA A 244 -23.05 15.60 -20.36
CA ALA A 244 -24.45 15.55 -20.76
C ALA A 244 -25.18 14.44 -19.98
N SER A 245 -26.42 14.69 -19.55
CA SER A 245 -27.31 13.64 -19.03
C SER A 245 -28.00 12.90 -20.19
N PRO A 246 -28.06 11.55 -20.20
CA PRO A 246 -27.55 10.63 -19.19
C PRO A 246 -26.02 10.53 -19.23
N TYR A 247 -25.39 10.57 -18.04
CA TYR A 247 -23.93 10.63 -17.92
C TYR A 247 -23.23 9.39 -18.48
N ASP A 248 -22.28 9.61 -19.38
CA ASP A 248 -21.28 8.60 -19.71
C ASP A 248 -20.12 8.67 -18.70
N TRP A 249 -20.18 7.81 -17.69
CA TRP A 249 -19.13 7.68 -16.67
C TRP A 249 -17.82 7.07 -17.18
N ASP A 250 -17.72 6.72 -18.47
CA ASP A 250 -16.47 6.35 -19.14
C ASP A 250 -15.85 7.53 -19.95
N ASP A 251 -16.58 8.62 -20.19
CA ASP A 251 -16.09 9.83 -20.89
C ASP A 251 -15.78 10.97 -19.90
N GLY A 252 -14.50 11.11 -19.55
CA GLY A 252 -14.00 12.24 -18.75
C GLY A 252 -13.56 13.44 -19.59
N GLY A 253 -14.01 13.54 -20.84
CA GLY A 253 -13.38 14.37 -21.85
C GLY A 253 -12.03 13.79 -22.28
N SER A 254 -11.26 14.56 -23.06
CA SER A 254 -9.98 14.10 -23.62
C SER A 254 -8.83 13.96 -22.60
N ASP A 255 -9.07 14.13 -21.30
CA ASP A 255 -8.08 13.97 -20.22
C ASP A 255 -8.29 12.62 -19.50
N ALA A 256 -7.38 11.67 -19.75
CA ALA A 256 -7.41 10.35 -19.12
C ALA A 256 -7.25 10.38 -17.58
N PHE A 257 -6.62 11.42 -17.03
CA PHE A 257 -6.49 11.63 -15.59
C PHE A 257 -7.81 12.11 -14.98
N ALA A 258 -8.51 13.03 -15.66
CA ALA A 258 -9.87 13.44 -15.29
C ALA A 258 -10.82 12.23 -15.31
N THR A 259 -10.77 11.39 -16.35
CA THR A 259 -11.56 10.15 -16.46
C THR A 259 -11.32 9.17 -15.29
N VAL A 260 -10.09 9.09 -14.76
CA VAL A 260 -9.78 8.26 -13.58
C VAL A 260 -10.37 8.83 -12.29
N HIS A 261 -10.35 10.15 -12.10
CA HIS A 261 -10.93 10.79 -10.91
C HIS A 261 -12.46 10.86 -10.96
N LEU A 262 -13.06 11.08 -12.13
CA LEU A 262 -14.49 10.93 -12.39
C LEU A 262 -14.98 9.54 -11.94
N ALA A 263 -14.20 8.51 -12.27
CA ALA A 263 -14.47 7.15 -11.86
C ALA A 263 -14.36 6.90 -10.34
N ARG A 264 -13.89 7.82 -9.49
CA ARG A 264 -13.80 7.64 -8.01
C ARG A 264 -14.98 8.21 -7.23
N PHE A 265 -15.75 9.14 -7.81
CA PHE A 265 -16.86 9.82 -7.13
C PHE A 265 -16.43 10.58 -5.86
N ASP A 266 -15.17 11.05 -5.81
CA ASP A 266 -14.65 11.85 -4.68
C ASP A 266 -15.49 13.12 -4.46
N PHE A 267 -16.02 13.71 -5.54
CA PHE A 267 -16.90 14.89 -5.54
C PHE A 267 -18.20 14.74 -4.72
N LEU A 268 -18.60 13.51 -4.34
CA LEU A 268 -19.72 13.30 -3.42
C LEU A 268 -19.46 13.96 -2.05
N VAL A 269 -18.19 14.16 -1.68
CA VAL A 269 -17.79 14.86 -0.45
C VAL A 269 -18.32 16.30 -0.42
N ASP A 270 -18.20 17.03 -1.55
CA ASP A 270 -18.65 18.42 -1.68
C ASP A 270 -20.16 18.55 -1.78
N LEU A 271 -20.85 17.61 -2.45
CA LEU A 271 -22.32 17.61 -2.49
C LEU A 271 -22.93 17.34 -1.10
N VAL A 272 -22.35 16.41 -0.34
CA VAL A 272 -22.79 16.17 1.05
C VAL A 272 -22.43 17.35 1.95
N GLY A 273 -21.24 17.93 1.81
CA GLY A 273 -20.83 19.12 2.55
C GLY A 273 -21.76 20.30 2.30
N ALA A 274 -22.02 20.62 1.03
CA ALA A 274 -22.91 21.70 0.64
C ALA A 274 -24.34 21.50 1.17
N TRP A 275 -24.86 20.28 1.15
CA TRP A 275 -26.13 19.96 1.80
C TRP A 275 -26.09 20.19 3.32
N ARG A 276 -25.04 19.74 4.02
CA ARG A 276 -24.90 19.95 5.48
C ARG A 276 -24.78 21.43 5.87
N GLU A 277 -24.10 22.23 5.06
CA GLU A 277 -23.90 23.67 5.31
C GLU A 277 -25.16 24.50 5.02
N THR A 278 -25.97 24.10 4.04
CA THR A 278 -27.09 24.92 3.53
C THR A 278 -28.49 24.38 3.85
N GLY A 279 -28.61 23.08 4.10
CA GLY A 279 -29.90 22.36 4.14
C GLY A 279 -30.55 22.16 2.76
N ASP A 280 -29.94 22.64 1.66
CA ASP A 280 -30.56 22.59 0.33
C ASP A 280 -30.56 21.15 -0.23
N LEU A 281 -31.77 20.59 -0.34
CA LEU A 281 -32.01 19.26 -0.88
C LEU A 281 -31.62 19.11 -2.35
N ALA A 282 -31.34 20.18 -3.10
CA ALA A 282 -30.80 20.11 -4.45
C ALA A 282 -29.45 19.35 -4.49
N PHE A 283 -28.54 19.60 -3.54
CA PHE A 283 -27.25 18.91 -3.49
C PHE A 283 -27.40 17.42 -3.14
N ALA A 284 -28.30 17.10 -2.19
CA ALA A 284 -28.61 15.72 -1.84
C ALA A 284 -29.28 14.96 -3.00
N ARG A 285 -30.21 15.61 -3.74
CA ARG A 285 -30.80 15.08 -4.97
C ARG A 285 -29.73 14.83 -6.02
N LYS A 286 -28.75 15.73 -6.16
CA LYS A 286 -27.65 15.56 -7.12
C LYS A 286 -26.74 14.40 -6.79
N ALA A 287 -26.38 14.24 -5.51
CA ALA A 287 -25.59 13.10 -5.04
C ALA A 287 -26.28 11.77 -5.39
N PHE A 288 -27.59 11.65 -5.14
CA PHE A 288 -28.34 10.45 -5.50
C PHE A 288 -28.58 10.30 -7.01
N GLU A 289 -28.75 11.38 -7.78
CA GLU A 289 -28.78 11.32 -9.26
C GLU A 289 -27.48 10.70 -9.80
N CYS A 290 -26.32 11.13 -9.32
CA CYS A 290 -25.03 10.57 -9.74
C CYS A 290 -24.91 9.08 -9.36
N ILE A 291 -25.36 8.68 -8.16
CA ILE A 291 -25.36 7.29 -7.71
C ILE A 291 -26.32 6.43 -8.55
N GLU A 292 -27.57 6.87 -8.72
CA GLU A 292 -28.62 6.14 -9.45
C GLU A 292 -28.29 5.99 -10.93
N THR A 293 -27.77 7.04 -11.58
CA THR A 293 -27.34 6.98 -13.00
C THR A 293 -26.13 6.08 -13.24
N TRP A 294 -25.25 5.90 -12.25
CA TRP A 294 -24.16 4.91 -12.36
C TRP A 294 -24.65 3.46 -12.10
N LEU A 295 -25.64 3.28 -11.21
CA LEU A 295 -26.26 1.99 -10.91
C LEU A 295 -27.27 1.53 -11.98
N ALA A 296 -27.85 2.44 -12.76
CA ALA A 296 -28.86 2.12 -13.78
C ALA A 296 -28.37 1.20 -14.92
N PRO A 297 -27.13 1.30 -15.45
CA PRO A 297 -26.63 0.47 -16.55
C PRO A 297 -25.81 -0.75 -16.05
N HIS A 298 -26.01 -1.18 -14.81
CA HIS A 298 -25.08 -2.04 -14.08
C HIS A 298 -25.27 -3.55 -14.35
N ASP A 299 -24.80 -4.03 -15.50
CA ASP A 299 -24.52 -5.46 -15.68
C ASP A 299 -23.18 -5.82 -15.02
N LEU A 300 -23.26 -6.46 -13.85
CA LEU A 300 -22.11 -6.93 -13.07
C LEU A 300 -21.13 -7.80 -13.88
N ARG A 301 -21.58 -8.48 -14.94
CA ARG A 301 -20.70 -9.28 -15.81
C ARG A 301 -19.75 -8.43 -16.64
N GLN A 302 -20.07 -7.17 -16.91
CA GLN A 302 -19.19 -6.24 -17.64
C GLN A 302 -17.98 -5.81 -16.80
N SER A 303 -18.09 -5.85 -15.47
CA SER A 303 -16.96 -5.60 -14.56
C SER A 303 -15.80 -6.59 -14.74
N LEU A 304 -16.08 -7.78 -15.27
CA LEU A 304 -15.13 -8.86 -15.51
C LEU A 304 -14.50 -8.81 -16.92
N ALA A 305 -14.82 -7.79 -17.74
CA ALA A 305 -14.39 -7.68 -19.13
C ALA A 305 -13.34 -6.56 -19.33
N PRO A 306 -12.03 -6.82 -19.14
CA PRO A 306 -10.98 -5.80 -18.98
C PRO A 306 -10.58 -5.03 -20.27
N LYS A 307 -11.41 -5.01 -21.32
CA LYS A 307 -11.04 -4.52 -22.66
C LYS A 307 -11.97 -3.48 -23.29
N ARG A 308 -13.03 -3.01 -22.62
CA ARG A 308 -13.92 -1.97 -23.18
C ARG A 308 -14.07 -0.68 -22.36
N HIS A 309 -13.91 -0.73 -21.04
CA HIS A 309 -14.25 0.39 -20.14
C HIS A 309 -13.14 0.56 -19.07
N PRO A 310 -12.02 1.24 -19.39
CA PRO A 310 -10.80 1.21 -18.58
C PRO A 310 -10.90 1.97 -17.24
N SER A 311 -11.84 2.90 -17.10
CA SER A 311 -12.02 3.71 -15.88
C SER A 311 -13.16 3.16 -15.01
N ARG A 312 -14.37 2.99 -15.56
CA ARG A 312 -15.59 2.59 -14.84
C ARG A 312 -15.45 1.27 -14.08
N TRP A 313 -14.78 0.28 -14.65
CA TRP A 313 -14.58 -1.03 -14.02
C TRP A 313 -13.14 -1.31 -13.62
N SER A 314 -12.30 -0.28 -13.54
CA SER A 314 -10.95 -0.44 -12.99
C SER A 314 -11.01 -0.93 -11.54
N TRP A 315 -10.26 -1.99 -11.27
CA TRP A 315 -10.18 -2.67 -9.98
C TRP A 315 -9.74 -1.77 -8.82
N ILE A 316 -9.05 -0.66 -9.11
CA ILE A 316 -8.65 0.33 -8.10
C ILE A 316 -9.77 1.34 -7.79
N ASN A 317 -10.50 1.82 -8.80
CA ASN A 317 -11.51 2.86 -8.61
C ASN A 317 -12.89 2.29 -8.25
N LEU A 318 -13.21 1.04 -8.61
CA LEU A 318 -14.49 0.40 -8.26
C LEU A 318 -14.74 0.34 -6.73
N PRO A 319 -13.87 -0.24 -5.89
CA PRO A 319 -14.13 -0.29 -4.45
C PRO A 319 -14.03 1.10 -3.79
N HIS A 320 -13.15 1.98 -4.29
CA HIS A 320 -13.06 3.39 -3.88
C HIS A 320 -14.40 4.12 -4.09
N ARG A 321 -14.98 4.01 -5.29
CA ARG A 321 -16.29 4.58 -5.63
C ARG A 321 -17.38 4.09 -4.71
N LEU A 322 -17.44 2.78 -4.46
CA LEU A 322 -18.48 2.18 -3.62
C LEU A 322 -18.38 2.64 -2.16
N VAL A 323 -17.16 2.88 -1.64
CA VAL A 323 -16.97 3.53 -0.34
C VAL A 323 -17.54 4.95 -0.35
N ASN A 324 -17.21 5.79 -1.34
CA ASN A 324 -17.74 7.16 -1.43
C ASN A 324 -19.27 7.19 -1.58
N MET A 325 -19.85 6.25 -2.33
CA MET A 325 -21.31 6.12 -2.49
C MET A 325 -22.00 5.71 -1.17
N LEU A 326 -21.43 4.75 -0.42
CA LEU A 326 -21.96 4.35 0.89
C LEU A 326 -21.85 5.47 1.92
N ARG A 327 -20.73 6.19 1.94
CA ARG A 327 -20.51 7.35 2.81
C ARG A 327 -21.48 8.49 2.50
N ALA A 328 -21.80 8.73 1.22
CA ALA A 328 -22.84 9.66 0.83
C ALA A 328 -24.23 9.18 1.28
N ALA A 329 -24.58 7.91 1.04
CA ALA A 329 -25.84 7.33 1.47
C ALA A 329 -26.04 7.39 2.99
N GLY A 330 -25.01 7.05 3.79
CA GLY A 330 -25.03 7.17 5.24
C GLY A 330 -25.15 8.62 5.71
N SER A 331 -24.46 9.56 5.07
CA SER A 331 -24.55 10.99 5.40
C SER A 331 -25.90 11.61 5.08
N LEU A 332 -26.59 11.09 4.06
CA LEU A 332 -27.89 11.56 3.57
C LEU A 332 -29.05 10.65 4.02
N ALA A 333 -28.81 9.69 4.93
CA ALA A 333 -29.78 8.66 5.30
C ALA A 333 -31.09 9.26 5.85
N GLY A 334 -30.99 10.32 6.66
CA GLY A 334 -32.15 11.05 7.20
C GLY A 334 -32.96 11.86 6.18
N THR A 335 -32.52 11.94 4.91
CA THR A 335 -33.29 12.60 3.84
C THR A 335 -34.38 11.67 3.29
N GLU A 336 -35.49 12.25 2.84
CA GLU A 336 -36.53 11.54 2.08
C GLU A 336 -36.07 11.04 0.69
N ILE A 337 -34.90 11.49 0.23
CA ILE A 337 -34.39 11.24 -1.12
C ILE A 337 -33.79 9.83 -1.23
N LEU A 338 -33.21 9.31 -0.14
CA LEU A 338 -32.68 7.94 -0.11
C LEU A 338 -33.82 6.93 -0.22
N LYS A 339 -33.86 6.19 -1.34
CA LYS A 339 -34.82 5.11 -1.59
C LYS A 339 -34.22 3.76 -1.19
N GLU A 340 -35.07 2.85 -0.70
CA GLU A 340 -34.67 1.47 -0.39
C GLU A 340 -34.08 0.76 -1.63
N GLU A 341 -34.66 0.96 -2.83
CA GLU A 341 -34.17 0.41 -4.09
C GLU A 341 -32.74 0.85 -4.44
N THR A 342 -32.40 2.11 -4.16
CA THR A 342 -31.06 2.69 -4.43
C THR A 342 -30.03 2.12 -3.46
N LEU A 343 -30.38 2.03 -2.18
CA LEU A 343 -29.54 1.41 -1.15
C LEU A 343 -29.28 -0.08 -1.47
N LEU A 344 -30.33 -0.80 -1.88
CA LEU A 344 -30.23 -2.19 -2.33
C LEU A 344 -29.27 -2.40 -3.49
N ARG A 345 -29.41 -1.60 -4.57
CA ARG A 345 -28.50 -1.65 -5.72
C ARG A 345 -27.06 -1.35 -5.34
N LEU A 346 -26.85 -0.44 -4.39
CA LEU A 346 -25.52 -0.16 -3.86
C LEU A 346 -24.94 -1.38 -3.12
N TYR A 347 -25.73 -2.05 -2.26
CA TYR A 347 -25.31 -3.29 -1.60
C TYR A 347 -25.08 -4.46 -2.58
N GLN A 348 -25.87 -4.56 -3.66
CA GLN A 348 -25.61 -5.49 -4.77
C GLN A 348 -24.25 -5.26 -5.41
N ALA A 349 -23.94 -3.99 -5.74
CA ALA A 349 -22.66 -3.62 -6.34
C ALA A 349 -21.48 -3.86 -5.38
N VAL A 350 -21.67 -3.65 -4.07
CA VAL A 350 -20.66 -3.94 -3.03
C VAL A 350 -20.38 -5.44 -2.92
N ALA A 351 -21.42 -6.28 -2.79
CA ALA A 351 -21.25 -7.72 -2.73
C ALA A 351 -20.56 -8.25 -4.00
N GLY A 352 -21.02 -7.83 -5.18
CA GLY A 352 -20.41 -8.21 -6.46
C GLY A 352 -18.97 -7.73 -6.63
N ALA A 353 -18.63 -6.52 -6.18
CA ALA A 353 -17.25 -6.01 -6.22
C ALA A 353 -16.33 -6.78 -5.26
N LEU A 354 -16.80 -7.12 -4.06
CA LEU A 354 -16.02 -7.90 -3.09
C LEU A 354 -15.73 -9.31 -3.62
N GLU A 355 -16.72 -10.00 -4.21
CA GLU A 355 -16.53 -11.30 -4.88
C GLU A 355 -15.57 -11.21 -6.07
N ALA A 356 -15.70 -10.18 -6.92
CA ALA A 356 -14.83 -9.99 -8.07
C ALA A 356 -13.36 -9.75 -7.67
N LEU A 357 -13.13 -8.96 -6.62
CA LEU A 357 -11.80 -8.73 -6.05
C LEU A 357 -11.23 -10.02 -5.43
N ASP A 358 -12.07 -10.81 -4.74
CA ASP A 358 -11.69 -12.08 -4.11
C ASP A 358 -11.15 -13.10 -5.13
N GLY A 359 -11.85 -13.24 -6.27
CA GLY A 359 -11.57 -14.24 -7.28
C GLY A 359 -10.50 -13.90 -8.33
N SER A 360 -10.24 -12.61 -8.61
CA SER A 360 -9.46 -12.22 -9.81
C SER A 360 -8.13 -11.50 -9.58
N ILE A 361 -7.97 -10.76 -8.47
CA ILE A 361 -6.92 -9.72 -8.37
C ILE A 361 -5.97 -9.91 -7.18
N ILE A 362 -6.42 -10.44 -6.04
CA ILE A 362 -5.62 -10.63 -4.82
C ILE A 362 -4.27 -11.32 -5.09
N THR A 363 -4.22 -12.28 -6.02
CA THR A 363 -3.01 -13.11 -6.26
C THR A 363 -1.93 -12.49 -7.16
N ARG A 364 -2.16 -11.36 -7.83
CA ARG A 364 -1.29 -10.91 -8.94
C ARG A 364 -0.49 -9.62 -8.74
N HIS A 365 -0.81 -8.78 -7.75
CA HIS A 365 -0.32 -7.39 -7.69
C HIS A 365 0.18 -6.92 -6.31
N TYR A 366 0.73 -7.81 -5.48
CA TYR A 366 1.29 -7.45 -4.15
C TYR A 366 2.46 -6.46 -4.17
N ASN A 367 3.09 -6.23 -5.33
CA ASN A 367 4.34 -5.46 -5.47
C ASN A 367 4.16 -3.99 -5.89
N LYS A 368 2.94 -3.45 -5.79
CA LYS A 368 2.60 -2.06 -6.15
C LYS A 368 1.70 -1.43 -5.09
N ASN A 369 1.84 -0.13 -4.86
CA ASN A 369 1.03 0.61 -3.88
C ASN A 369 -0.49 0.43 -4.05
N HIS A 370 -0.97 0.20 -5.29
CA HIS A 370 -2.37 -0.09 -5.58
C HIS A 370 -2.93 -1.31 -4.80
N SER A 371 -2.09 -2.26 -4.39
CA SER A 371 -2.52 -3.40 -3.57
C SER A 371 -2.93 -3.00 -2.16
N LEU A 372 -2.35 -1.94 -1.59
CA LEU A 372 -2.76 -1.35 -0.31
C LEU A 372 -4.01 -0.48 -0.49
N ILE A 373 -4.12 0.25 -1.61
CA ILE A 373 -5.33 1.00 -1.97
C ILE A 373 -6.55 0.08 -2.09
N MET A 374 -6.42 -1.10 -2.72
CA MET A 374 -7.51 -2.09 -2.75
C MET A 374 -7.87 -2.63 -1.37
N ALA A 375 -6.87 -3.02 -0.57
CA ALA A 375 -7.10 -3.60 0.75
C ALA A 375 -7.81 -2.64 1.68
N ASN A 376 -7.44 -1.35 1.62
CA ASN A 376 -8.12 -0.27 2.33
C ASN A 376 -9.61 -0.22 2.00
N HIS A 377 -9.95 -0.07 0.72
CA HIS A 377 -11.35 0.06 0.33
C HIS A 377 -12.14 -1.23 0.58
N ALA A 378 -11.54 -2.41 0.43
CA ALA A 378 -12.22 -3.67 0.71
C ALA A 378 -12.47 -3.89 2.22
N VAL A 379 -11.51 -3.52 3.08
CA VAL A 379 -11.76 -3.43 4.54
C VAL A 379 -12.86 -2.41 4.82
N ALA A 380 -12.81 -1.23 4.21
CA ALA A 380 -13.82 -0.19 4.42
C ALA A 380 -15.24 -0.65 4.03
N LEU A 381 -15.39 -1.30 2.86
CA LEU A 381 -16.66 -1.92 2.43
C LEU A 381 -17.13 -3.00 3.41
N SER A 382 -16.21 -3.81 3.97
CA SER A 382 -16.55 -4.84 4.97
C SER A 382 -16.96 -4.30 6.35
N VAL A 383 -16.74 -3.01 6.61
CA VAL A 383 -17.20 -2.33 7.84
C VAL A 383 -18.47 -1.54 7.56
N LEU A 384 -18.52 -0.82 6.43
CA LEU A 384 -19.72 -0.08 6.01
C LEU A 384 -20.90 -1.02 5.71
N CYS A 385 -20.64 -2.19 5.12
CA CYS A 385 -21.63 -3.25 4.87
C CYS A 385 -21.39 -4.49 5.75
N GLY A 386 -21.17 -4.27 7.06
CA GLY A 386 -20.92 -5.34 8.04
C GLY A 386 -22.04 -6.37 8.19
N GLU A 387 -23.27 -6.03 7.77
CA GLU A 387 -24.45 -6.90 7.69
C GLU A 387 -24.43 -7.90 6.52
N LEU A 388 -23.44 -7.85 5.62
CA LEU A 388 -23.26 -8.88 4.59
C LEU A 388 -22.68 -10.14 5.22
N ARG A 389 -23.22 -11.32 4.88
CA ARG A 389 -22.83 -12.61 5.49
C ARG A 389 -21.33 -12.91 5.41
N ARG A 390 -20.64 -12.41 4.38
CA ARG A 390 -19.20 -12.59 4.16
C ARG A 390 -18.33 -11.42 4.64
N ALA A 391 -18.89 -10.37 5.23
CA ALA A 391 -18.15 -9.15 5.59
C ALA A 391 -16.96 -9.44 6.51
N GLU A 392 -17.15 -10.21 7.58
CA GLU A 392 -16.07 -10.59 8.50
C GLU A 392 -14.98 -11.44 7.83
N PHE A 393 -15.37 -12.47 7.08
CA PHE A 393 -14.44 -13.32 6.33
C PHE A 393 -13.56 -12.48 5.37
N LEU A 394 -14.19 -11.58 4.61
CA LEU A 394 -13.51 -10.70 3.68
C LEU A 394 -12.57 -9.74 4.42
N ARG A 395 -13.02 -9.13 5.52
CA ARG A 395 -12.20 -8.26 6.38
C ARG A 395 -10.93 -8.94 6.85
N ALA A 396 -11.05 -10.15 7.40
CA ALA A 396 -9.90 -10.95 7.84
C ALA A 396 -8.94 -11.25 6.67
N ARG A 397 -9.47 -11.58 5.49
CA ARG A 397 -8.69 -11.82 4.28
C ARG A 397 -7.97 -10.56 3.77
N TYR A 398 -8.57 -9.38 3.87
CA TYR A 398 -7.93 -8.12 3.46
C TYR A 398 -6.95 -7.59 4.51
N PHE A 399 -7.12 -7.88 5.81
CA PHE A 399 -6.04 -7.69 6.79
C PHE A 399 -4.82 -8.56 6.48
N GLU A 400 -5.01 -9.83 6.08
CA GLU A 400 -3.90 -10.66 5.61
C GLU A 400 -3.29 -10.15 4.30
N HIS A 401 -4.11 -9.59 3.40
CA HIS A 401 -3.61 -8.91 2.20
C HIS A 401 -2.74 -7.70 2.56
N PHE A 402 -3.13 -6.88 3.54
CA PHE A 402 -2.31 -5.79 4.08
C PHE A 402 -0.96 -6.31 4.56
N ARG A 403 -0.92 -7.36 5.39
CA ARG A 403 0.34 -7.96 5.87
C ARG A 403 1.25 -8.40 4.75
N ARG A 404 0.70 -9.11 3.76
CA ARG A 404 1.45 -9.61 2.60
C ARG A 404 1.95 -8.47 1.72
N ALA A 405 1.13 -7.46 1.48
CA ALA A 405 1.50 -6.26 0.73
C ALA A 405 2.63 -5.49 1.42
N LEU A 406 2.50 -5.20 2.72
CA LEU A 406 3.51 -4.49 3.52
C LEU A 406 4.84 -5.26 3.53
N ARG A 407 4.83 -6.58 3.80
CA ARG A 407 6.04 -7.43 3.72
C ARG A 407 6.67 -7.49 2.33
N THR A 408 5.89 -7.31 1.25
CA THR A 408 6.37 -7.37 -0.13
C THR A 408 6.92 -6.02 -0.61
N GLN A 409 6.25 -4.93 -0.26
CA GLN A 409 6.51 -3.58 -0.78
C GLN A 409 7.51 -2.78 0.03
N PHE A 410 7.85 -3.22 1.25
CA PHE A 410 8.85 -2.56 2.06
C PHE A 410 10.20 -3.28 1.95
N LEU A 411 11.26 -2.49 1.96
CA LEU A 411 12.65 -2.96 2.06
C LEU A 411 12.98 -3.28 3.53
N PRO A 412 14.05 -4.04 3.81
CA PRO A 412 14.42 -4.37 5.20
C PRO A 412 14.83 -3.17 6.07
N ASP A 413 15.04 -1.98 5.50
CA ASP A 413 15.21 -0.71 6.21
C ASP A 413 13.90 0.11 6.32
N ASP A 414 12.75 -0.52 6.06
CA ASP A 414 11.39 0.05 6.09
C ASP A 414 11.13 1.22 5.12
N VAL A 415 12.02 1.45 4.15
CA VAL A 415 11.69 2.29 2.98
C VAL A 415 10.76 1.52 2.04
N GLN A 416 9.79 2.21 1.45
CA GLN A 416 8.86 1.60 0.48
C GLN A 416 9.56 1.48 -0.88
N ALA A 417 9.46 0.31 -1.51
CA ALA A 417 10.34 -0.12 -2.61
C ALA A 417 10.06 0.53 -3.98
N GLU A 418 9.09 1.43 -4.11
CA GLU A 418 8.95 2.35 -5.24
C GLU A 418 9.86 3.59 -5.08
N LEU A 419 10.50 3.76 -3.91
CA LEU A 419 11.49 4.81 -3.60
C LEU A 419 11.02 6.26 -3.79
N SER A 420 9.71 6.47 -3.94
CA SER A 420 9.07 7.79 -3.81
C SER A 420 8.67 8.07 -2.37
N THR A 421 9.06 9.24 -1.86
CA THR A 421 8.71 9.68 -0.51
C THR A 421 7.21 9.97 -0.34
N ALA A 422 6.51 10.32 -1.42
CA ALA A 422 5.05 10.47 -1.40
C ALA A 422 4.33 9.12 -1.39
N TYR A 423 4.79 8.14 -2.19
CA TYR A 423 4.17 6.82 -2.22
C TYR A 423 4.44 5.98 -0.96
N HIS A 424 5.57 6.21 -0.29
CA HIS A 424 5.80 5.75 1.09
C HIS A 424 4.71 6.25 2.04
N MET A 425 4.37 7.54 2.00
CA MET A 425 3.32 8.12 2.85
C MET A 425 1.89 7.76 2.43
N ILE A 426 1.63 7.50 1.15
CA ILE A 426 0.36 6.90 0.70
C ILE A 426 0.16 5.51 1.34
N CYS A 427 1.23 4.73 1.54
CA CYS A 427 1.11 3.43 2.21
C CYS A 427 0.70 3.58 3.69
N TYR A 428 1.20 4.61 4.40
CA TYR A 428 0.69 4.97 5.73
C TYR A 428 -0.80 5.31 5.67
N GLN A 429 -1.17 6.23 4.78
CA GLN A 429 -2.51 6.75 4.65
C GLN A 429 -3.54 5.62 4.43
N ARG A 430 -3.31 4.73 3.46
CA ARG A 430 -4.25 3.63 3.14
C ARG A 430 -4.36 2.60 4.27
N LEU A 431 -3.30 2.41 5.06
CA LEU A 431 -3.37 1.58 6.25
C LEU A 431 -4.19 2.25 7.35
N THR A 432 -3.92 3.53 7.62
CA THR A 432 -4.59 4.32 8.65
C THR A 432 -6.08 4.56 8.35
N GLU A 433 -6.47 4.82 7.10
CA GLU A 433 -7.88 4.93 6.70
C GLU A 433 -8.68 3.67 7.04
N ALA A 434 -8.13 2.50 6.73
CA ALA A 434 -8.75 1.21 6.99
C ALA A 434 -8.86 0.92 8.50
N THR A 435 -7.76 1.11 9.24
CA THR A 435 -7.70 0.78 10.67
C THR A 435 -8.50 1.77 11.51
N SER A 436 -8.43 3.07 11.23
CA SER A 436 -9.20 4.09 11.95
C SER A 436 -10.71 3.96 11.72
N LEU A 437 -11.16 3.45 10.58
CA LEU A 437 -12.57 3.09 10.38
C LEU A 437 -12.97 1.87 11.23
N CYS A 438 -12.12 0.84 11.28
CA CYS A 438 -12.38 -0.32 12.13
C CYS A 438 -12.47 0.09 13.61
N GLU A 439 -11.51 0.89 14.09
CA GLU A 439 -11.48 1.45 15.46
C GLU A 439 -12.77 2.23 15.78
N LYS A 440 -13.22 3.12 14.89
CA LYS A 440 -14.50 3.87 15.05
C LYS A 440 -15.73 2.95 15.07
N ALA A 441 -15.70 1.84 14.34
CA ALA A 441 -16.77 0.86 14.28
C ALA A 441 -16.72 -0.22 15.38
N GLY A 442 -15.78 -0.13 16.33
CA GLY A 442 -15.59 -1.16 17.37
C GLY A 442 -15.02 -2.48 16.85
N VAL A 443 -14.53 -2.51 15.62
CA VAL A 443 -13.97 -3.69 14.97
C VAL A 443 -12.48 -3.81 15.32
N ALA A 444 -12.10 -4.97 15.86
CA ALA A 444 -10.72 -5.24 16.27
C ALA A 444 -9.72 -5.10 15.10
N VAL A 445 -8.73 -4.23 15.27
CA VAL A 445 -7.58 -4.08 14.36
C VAL A 445 -6.43 -4.96 14.86
N PRO A 446 -5.81 -5.79 14.00
CA PRO A 446 -4.62 -6.54 14.37
C PRO A 446 -3.46 -5.62 14.79
N SER A 447 -2.84 -5.90 15.94
CA SER A 447 -1.78 -5.07 16.51
C SER A 447 -0.58 -4.89 15.59
N ASP A 448 -0.27 -5.89 14.76
CA ASP A 448 0.84 -5.85 13.81
C ASP A 448 0.64 -4.79 12.70
N LEU A 449 -0.61 -4.44 12.37
CA LEU A 449 -0.92 -3.33 11.47
C LEU A 449 -0.68 -1.97 12.15
N THR A 450 -0.88 -1.86 13.47
CA THR A 450 -0.52 -0.66 14.24
C THR A 450 1.00 -0.47 14.31
N ASP A 451 1.77 -1.55 14.48
CA ASP A 451 3.23 -1.48 14.39
C ASP A 451 3.72 -1.00 13.01
N TRP A 452 3.06 -1.41 11.93
CA TRP A 452 3.36 -0.89 10.60
C TRP A 452 3.09 0.61 10.46
N ARG A 453 1.97 1.13 11.01
CA ARG A 453 1.71 2.60 11.05
C ARG A 453 2.90 3.34 11.69
N ARG A 454 3.38 2.89 12.86
CA ARG A 454 4.55 3.45 13.55
C ARG A 454 5.84 3.38 12.71
N ARG A 455 6.13 2.23 12.09
CA ARG A 455 7.34 2.03 11.26
C ARG A 455 7.38 2.97 10.05
N ILE A 456 6.25 3.12 9.35
CA ILE A 456 6.16 4.02 8.19
C ILE A 456 6.37 5.48 8.63
N LEU A 457 5.75 5.95 9.72
CA LEU A 457 6.00 7.32 10.20
C LEU A 457 7.44 7.53 10.71
N THR A 458 8.07 6.50 11.26
CA THR A 458 9.49 6.55 11.68
C THR A 458 10.40 6.84 10.49
N ILE A 459 10.15 6.19 9.35
CA ILE A 459 10.90 6.41 8.11
C ILE A 459 10.51 7.74 7.43
N GLY A 460 9.22 8.07 7.39
CA GLY A 460 8.72 9.38 6.94
C GLY A 460 9.37 10.56 7.68
N ALA A 461 9.55 10.45 9.00
CA ALA A 461 10.25 11.44 9.81
C ALA A 461 11.69 11.69 9.36
N ARG A 462 12.43 10.63 9.01
CA ARG A 462 13.83 10.76 8.53
C ARG A 462 13.90 11.53 7.20
N TYR A 463 12.88 11.41 6.34
CA TYR A 463 12.74 12.18 5.10
C TYR A 463 12.33 13.65 5.30
N LEU A 464 12.05 14.10 6.54
CA LEU A 464 11.76 15.51 6.79
C LEU A 464 13.05 16.36 6.70
N THR A 465 12.97 17.45 5.95
CA THR A 465 13.96 18.54 5.95
C THR A 465 13.99 19.20 7.33
N PRO A 466 15.07 19.90 7.71
CA PRO A 466 15.12 20.63 8.98
C PRO A 466 13.94 21.63 9.13
N HIS A 467 13.52 22.25 8.03
CA HIS A 467 12.40 23.20 7.98
C HIS A 467 11.01 22.57 7.83
N GLY A 468 10.84 21.28 8.16
CA GLY A 468 9.52 20.63 8.24
C GLY A 468 8.82 20.38 6.90
N ARG A 469 9.57 20.26 5.80
CA ARG A 469 9.07 19.73 4.51
C ARG A 469 9.59 18.31 4.29
N ILE A 470 9.17 17.65 3.21
CA ILE A 470 9.73 16.35 2.79
C ILE A 470 10.82 16.58 1.73
N PHE A 471 11.92 15.84 1.83
CA PHE A 471 12.85 15.66 0.72
C PHE A 471 12.15 14.85 -0.39
N ASN A 472 12.04 15.44 -1.57
CA ASN A 472 11.48 14.77 -2.74
C ASN A 472 12.51 13.78 -3.30
N PHE A 473 12.09 12.54 -3.50
CA PHE A 473 12.77 11.54 -4.34
C PHE A 473 11.72 11.00 -5.31
N ASN A 474 12.10 10.75 -6.57
CA ASN A 474 11.20 10.17 -7.58
C ASN A 474 9.88 10.98 -7.70
N ASP A 475 8.73 10.33 -7.89
CA ASP A 475 7.40 10.97 -7.80
C ASP A 475 7.03 11.40 -6.35
N GLY A 476 7.90 12.12 -5.63
CA GLY A 476 7.74 12.50 -4.22
C GLY A 476 7.04 13.85 -3.97
N GLY A 477 6.65 14.58 -5.02
CA GLY A 477 6.29 16.01 -4.96
C GLY A 477 4.99 16.41 -4.24
N MET A 478 4.29 15.49 -3.57
CA MET A 478 3.01 15.75 -2.90
C MET A 478 3.19 16.37 -1.51
N GLN A 479 3.62 17.63 -1.47
CA GLN A 479 3.94 18.33 -0.21
C GLN A 479 2.74 19.02 0.50
N GLY A 480 1.52 18.98 -0.07
CA GLY A 480 0.45 19.90 0.37
C GLY A 480 -0.99 19.37 0.43
N ALA A 481 -1.29 18.17 -0.07
CA ALA A 481 -2.63 17.59 0.04
C ALA A 481 -2.53 16.05 0.08
N VAL A 482 -3.19 15.47 1.08
CA VAL A 482 -3.33 14.02 1.25
C VAL A 482 -4.61 13.59 0.51
N ASP A 483 -4.51 12.63 -0.43
CA ASP A 483 -5.65 12.18 -1.26
C ASP A 483 -6.66 11.36 -0.42
N ALA A 484 -7.47 12.07 0.39
CA ALA A 484 -8.56 11.62 1.27
C ALA A 484 -8.25 11.49 2.79
N ILE A 485 -9.27 11.82 3.60
CA ILE A 485 -9.43 11.51 5.05
C ILE A 485 -8.35 12.11 5.99
N GLY A 486 -7.76 13.24 5.60
CA GLY A 486 -7.12 14.20 6.52
C GLY A 486 -8.04 15.39 6.82
N ARG A 487 -7.62 16.25 7.75
CA ARG A 487 -8.17 17.61 7.84
C ARG A 487 -7.81 18.40 6.57
N ALA A 488 -8.50 19.50 6.26
CA ALA A 488 -8.21 20.30 5.06
C ALA A 488 -6.78 20.86 5.05
N GLU A 489 -6.19 21.05 6.23
CA GLU A 489 -4.82 21.49 6.46
C GLU A 489 -3.78 20.36 6.54
N ASP A 490 -4.17 19.09 6.36
CA ASP A 490 -3.24 17.96 6.54
C ASP A 490 -2.28 17.78 5.36
N THR A 491 -1.00 17.71 5.72
CA THR A 491 0.13 17.46 4.84
C THR A 491 0.89 16.25 5.38
N PHE A 492 1.67 15.56 4.56
CA PHE A 492 2.49 14.46 5.07
C PHE A 492 3.43 14.88 6.22
N PRO A 493 4.12 16.06 6.20
CA PRO A 493 4.84 16.56 7.37
C PRO A 493 3.97 16.75 8.63
N SER A 494 2.78 17.36 8.53
CA SER A 494 1.94 17.59 9.71
C SER A 494 1.40 16.28 10.28
N ILE A 495 1.08 15.30 9.44
CA ILE A 495 0.74 13.93 9.88
C ILE A 495 1.93 13.29 10.62
N ILE A 496 3.13 13.30 10.04
CA ILE A 496 4.32 12.70 10.66
C ILE A 496 4.59 13.32 12.03
N LEU A 497 4.59 14.66 12.13
CA LEU A 497 4.90 15.38 13.37
C LEU A 497 3.78 15.28 14.43
N ARG A 498 2.53 15.03 14.03
CA ARG A 498 1.38 14.83 14.92
C ARG A 498 1.23 13.39 15.40
N GLU A 499 1.16 12.46 14.45
CA GLU A 499 0.79 11.06 14.70
C GLU A 499 2.01 10.19 14.99
N GLY A 500 3.20 10.57 14.51
CA GLY A 500 4.45 9.88 14.79
C GLY A 500 4.73 9.79 16.29
N PRO A 501 4.72 10.89 17.06
CA PRO A 501 4.88 10.87 18.51
C PRO A 501 3.81 10.04 19.22
N ALA A 502 2.53 10.17 18.81
CA ALA A 502 1.41 9.43 19.39
C ALA A 502 1.52 7.90 19.18
N LEU A 503 2.14 7.48 18.07
CA LEU A 503 2.46 6.08 17.77
C LEU A 503 3.85 5.66 18.27
N GLY A 504 4.62 6.51 18.97
CA GLY A 504 5.93 6.16 19.51
C GLY A 504 7.09 6.14 18.50
N ALA A 505 7.00 6.89 17.40
CA ALA A 505 8.12 7.14 16.48
C ALA A 505 9.06 8.21 17.08
N ALA A 506 10.19 7.77 17.64
CA ALA A 506 11.12 8.64 18.40
C ALA A 506 11.74 9.76 17.54
N GLU A 507 12.02 9.50 16.27
CA GLU A 507 12.53 10.48 15.31
C GLU A 507 11.49 11.57 14.99
N ALA A 508 10.21 11.21 14.92
CA ALA A 508 9.12 12.17 14.72
C ALA A 508 8.98 13.09 15.95
N LEU A 509 9.10 12.55 17.17
CA LEU A 509 9.11 13.32 18.41
C LEU A 509 10.33 14.26 18.49
N ALA A 510 11.52 13.78 18.10
CA ALA A 510 12.72 14.61 18.05
C ALA A 510 12.60 15.78 17.06
N LEU A 511 11.97 15.57 15.90
CA LEU A 511 11.74 16.64 14.93
C LEU A 511 10.63 17.60 15.38
N ALA A 512 9.52 17.08 15.94
CA ALA A 512 8.41 17.90 16.44
C ALA A 512 8.79 18.79 17.64
N THR A 513 9.85 18.43 18.37
CA THR A 513 10.32 19.15 19.56
C THR A 513 11.69 19.83 19.38
N HIS A 514 12.26 19.80 18.17
CA HIS A 514 13.61 20.29 17.87
C HIS A 514 14.70 19.71 18.80
N GLY A 515 14.60 18.41 19.09
CA GLY A 515 15.55 17.68 19.94
C GLY A 515 15.38 17.90 21.44
N ARG A 516 14.34 18.60 21.92
CA ARG A 516 14.02 18.70 23.35
C ARG A 516 13.54 17.37 23.94
N GLU A 517 12.84 16.57 23.13
CA GLU A 517 12.36 15.24 23.47
C GLU A 517 12.71 14.25 22.34
N GLY A 518 12.47 12.96 22.54
CA GLY A 518 12.83 11.92 21.58
C GLY A 518 14.31 11.51 21.65
N ALA A 519 14.63 10.38 21.01
CA ALA A 519 15.92 9.71 21.14
C ALA A 519 16.80 9.89 19.89
N LEU A 520 17.10 11.14 19.52
CA LEU A 520 17.98 11.45 18.37
C LEU A 520 19.16 12.31 18.81
N SER A 521 20.37 11.81 18.61
CA SER A 521 21.63 12.50 18.93
C SER A 521 22.31 13.04 17.67
N PRO A 522 23.16 14.09 17.77
CA PRO A 522 24.04 14.50 16.69
C PRO A 522 24.87 13.29 16.20
N PRO A 523 25.00 13.08 14.88
CA PRO A 523 24.80 14.06 13.79
C PRO A 523 23.39 14.08 13.17
N PHE A 524 22.36 13.49 13.81
CA PHE A 524 20.95 13.52 13.35
C PHE A 524 20.68 12.99 11.92
N SER A 525 21.67 12.35 11.32
CA SER A 525 21.73 12.02 9.90
C SER A 525 21.56 10.51 9.71
N HIS A 526 20.87 10.13 8.64
CA HIS A 526 20.41 8.77 8.43
C HIS A 526 20.85 8.24 7.07
N ALA A 527 21.34 7.01 7.04
CA ALA A 527 21.49 6.22 5.83
C ALA A 527 20.40 5.15 5.79
N MET A 528 19.85 4.90 4.60
CA MET A 528 18.90 3.82 4.33
C MET A 528 19.59 2.83 3.40
N PRO A 529 20.32 1.81 3.89
CA PRO A 529 21.23 1.04 3.05
C PRO A 529 20.57 0.21 1.94
N TRP A 530 19.29 -0.14 2.03
CA TRP A 530 18.60 -0.89 0.98
C TRP A 530 17.98 0.04 -0.07
N ALA A 531 17.46 1.18 0.37
CA ALA A 531 17.02 2.26 -0.53
C ALA A 531 18.19 3.00 -1.19
N GLY A 532 19.35 3.07 -0.52
CA GLY A 532 20.51 3.89 -0.90
C GLY A 532 20.33 5.39 -0.70
N HIS A 533 19.30 5.84 0.03
CA HIS A 533 19.09 7.26 0.32
C HIS A 533 19.93 7.68 1.55
N TYR A 534 20.60 8.82 1.44
CA TYR A 534 21.36 9.46 2.53
C TYR A 534 20.72 10.80 2.88
N LEU A 535 20.34 10.97 4.14
CA LEU A 535 19.54 12.07 4.66
C LEU A 535 20.37 12.78 5.74
N MET A 536 21.19 13.72 5.28
CA MET A 536 22.25 14.37 6.05
C MET A 536 21.78 15.75 6.54
N ARG A 537 22.10 16.12 7.78
CA ARG A 537 21.78 17.44 8.35
C ARG A 537 22.81 17.86 9.39
N ASP A 538 22.98 19.16 9.60
CA ASP A 538 23.86 19.69 10.66
C ASP A 538 23.13 20.08 11.96
N GLY A 539 21.81 19.88 12.03
CA GLY A 539 20.99 20.08 13.23
C GLY A 539 19.50 19.79 13.01
N LEU A 540 18.67 20.19 13.97
CA LEU A 540 17.21 19.95 14.01
C LEU A 540 16.37 21.25 13.98
N GLU A 541 17.00 22.42 13.98
CA GLU A 541 16.31 23.70 13.86
C GLU A 541 15.93 23.96 12.39
N PRO A 542 14.84 24.70 12.11
CA PRO A 542 14.41 25.01 10.73
C PRO A 542 15.47 25.68 9.86
N GLU A 543 16.41 26.39 10.47
CA GLU A 543 17.49 27.12 9.80
C GLU A 543 18.68 26.23 9.40
N ASN A 544 18.77 25.00 9.91
CA ASN A 544 19.90 24.10 9.66
C ASN A 544 20.03 23.69 8.19
N ILE A 545 21.25 23.31 7.81
CA ILE A 545 21.54 22.78 6.48
C ILE A 545 21.12 21.29 6.46
N GLY A 546 20.32 20.93 5.47
CA GLY A 546 19.87 19.56 5.22
C GLY A 546 20.04 19.18 3.75
N LEU A 547 20.66 18.03 3.52
CA LEU A 547 20.96 17.42 2.23
C LEU A 547 20.26 16.07 2.12
N ALA A 548 19.62 15.82 0.98
CA ALA A 548 19.27 14.46 0.57
C ALA A 548 20.10 14.08 -0.66
N PHE A 549 20.64 12.87 -0.67
CA PHE A 549 21.47 12.32 -1.74
C PHE A 549 21.01 10.89 -2.07
N ASP A 550 20.84 10.60 -3.35
CA ASP A 550 20.42 9.29 -3.82
C ASP A 550 21.59 8.44 -4.34
N GLY A 551 21.99 7.42 -3.59
CA GLY A 551 22.88 6.34 -4.07
C GLY A 551 22.14 5.02 -4.34
N GLY A 552 20.82 5.08 -4.54
CA GLY A 552 19.89 3.97 -4.61
C GLY A 552 19.90 3.17 -5.92
N PRO A 553 19.08 2.11 -5.97
CA PRO A 553 18.59 1.56 -7.23
C PRO A 553 17.43 2.43 -7.76
N PHE A 554 16.97 2.16 -8.97
CA PHE A 554 15.86 2.89 -9.62
C PHE A 554 14.55 2.90 -8.82
N GLY A 555 14.17 1.80 -8.16
CA GLY A 555 12.84 1.63 -7.55
C GLY A 555 11.83 0.90 -8.46
N LEU A 556 10.81 0.30 -7.85
CA LEU A 556 9.88 -0.62 -8.53
C LEU A 556 8.79 0.03 -9.40
N ALA A 557 8.44 1.28 -9.12
CA ALA A 557 7.46 2.08 -9.86
C ALA A 557 7.71 3.56 -9.55
N HIS A 558 7.09 4.47 -10.31
CA HIS A 558 7.14 5.92 -10.06
C HIS A 558 8.56 6.54 -10.03
N ALA A 559 9.49 5.81 -10.63
CA ALA A 559 10.92 6.02 -10.60
C ALA A 559 11.43 6.93 -11.72
N HIS A 560 12.46 7.71 -11.42
CA HIS A 560 13.09 8.69 -12.29
C HIS A 560 14.49 8.23 -12.72
N GLU A 561 15.04 8.79 -13.81
CA GLU A 561 16.43 8.54 -14.22
C GLU A 561 17.37 9.52 -13.50
N ASP A 562 17.36 9.48 -12.16
CA ASP A 562 17.89 10.51 -11.26
C ASP A 562 19.03 10.03 -10.35
N ALA A 563 19.60 8.84 -10.58
CA ALA A 563 20.63 8.29 -9.71
C ALA A 563 21.78 9.29 -9.48
N LEU A 564 22.25 9.36 -8.24
CA LEU A 564 23.26 10.31 -7.77
C LEU A 564 22.78 11.78 -7.71
N THR A 565 21.48 12.06 -7.90
CA THR A 565 20.88 13.37 -7.62
C THR A 565 21.06 13.78 -6.16
N LEU A 566 21.05 15.09 -5.94
CA LEU A 566 21.07 15.68 -4.61
C LEU A 566 20.12 16.88 -4.51
N THR A 567 19.55 17.08 -3.33
CA THR A 567 18.73 18.26 -3.00
C THR A 567 19.26 18.91 -1.72
N LEU A 568 19.18 20.23 -1.65
CA LEU A 568 19.82 21.01 -0.60
C LEU A 568 18.84 22.03 -0.03
N THR A 569 18.75 22.03 1.29
CA THR A 569 17.93 22.94 2.10
C THR A 569 18.82 23.64 3.12
N ALA A 570 18.56 24.91 3.39
CA ALA A 570 19.16 25.65 4.49
C ALA A 570 18.29 26.88 4.80
N TYR A 571 18.43 27.44 6.00
CA TYR A 571 17.83 28.74 6.34
C TYR A 571 16.31 28.80 6.06
N GLY A 572 15.58 27.75 6.44
CA GLY A 572 14.13 27.68 6.28
C GLY A 572 13.61 27.40 4.86
N LYS A 573 14.47 27.12 3.86
CA LYS A 573 14.04 26.94 2.46
C LYS A 573 14.81 25.85 1.69
N THR A 574 14.19 25.38 0.60
CA THR A 574 14.86 24.56 -0.43
C THR A 574 15.63 25.45 -1.39
N LEU A 575 16.92 25.16 -1.57
CA LEU A 575 17.88 25.90 -2.41
C LEU A 575 18.16 25.13 -3.71
N LEU A 576 18.51 23.84 -3.61
CA LEU A 576 18.49 22.89 -4.72
C LEU A 576 17.29 21.97 -4.57
N ALA A 577 16.48 21.87 -5.61
CA ALA A 577 15.20 21.16 -5.59
C ALA A 577 15.25 19.89 -6.44
N ASP A 578 14.51 18.88 -6.02
CA ASP A 578 14.03 17.85 -6.94
C ASP A 578 12.65 18.24 -7.45
N LEU A 579 12.35 17.84 -8.68
CA LEU A 579 11.16 18.21 -9.43
C LEU A 579 9.89 17.53 -8.91
N GLY A 580 10.01 16.30 -8.38
CA GLY A 580 8.84 15.49 -8.08
C GLY A 580 7.97 15.18 -9.31
N SER A 581 6.71 14.80 -9.07
CA SER A 581 5.93 14.04 -10.05
C SER A 581 5.45 14.82 -11.28
N GLY A 582 4.85 15.98 -11.05
CA GLY A 582 3.99 16.64 -12.03
C GLY A 582 2.81 15.77 -12.49
N ALA A 583 2.27 16.09 -13.67
CA ALA A 583 1.28 15.29 -14.36
C ALA A 583 1.90 14.00 -14.92
N TYR A 584 1.14 12.91 -14.90
CA TYR A 584 1.64 11.58 -15.29
C TYR A 584 1.58 11.29 -16.81
N ASP A 585 1.08 12.23 -17.62
CA ASP A 585 0.98 12.05 -19.08
C ASP A 585 2.38 12.16 -19.74
N PRO A 586 2.90 11.09 -20.37
CA PRO A 586 4.20 11.12 -21.05
C PRO A 586 4.21 11.99 -22.33
N ALA A 587 3.05 12.40 -22.86
CA ALA A 587 2.97 13.35 -23.97
C ALA A 587 3.33 14.78 -23.54
N LEU A 588 3.23 15.13 -22.25
CA LEU A 588 3.64 16.42 -21.74
C LEU A 588 5.17 16.54 -21.65
N PRO A 589 5.79 17.60 -22.22
CA PRO A 589 7.23 17.86 -22.09
C PRO A 589 7.70 17.88 -20.63
N MET A 590 6.86 18.43 -19.75
CA MET A 590 7.12 18.53 -18.32
C MET A 590 7.32 17.17 -17.64
N ARG A 591 6.54 16.13 -17.99
CA ARG A 591 6.70 14.78 -17.43
C ARG A 591 7.93 14.07 -17.98
N ARG A 592 8.24 14.29 -19.26
CA ARG A 592 9.49 13.77 -19.85
C ARG A 592 10.70 14.37 -19.15
N TYR A 593 10.71 15.68 -18.94
CA TYR A 593 11.75 16.37 -18.20
C TYR A 593 11.84 15.89 -16.75
N SER A 594 10.73 15.87 -16.01
CA SER A 594 10.73 15.58 -14.57
C SER A 594 11.15 14.16 -14.21
N ALA A 595 10.92 13.16 -15.08
CA ALA A 595 11.34 11.78 -14.89
C ALA A 595 12.62 11.40 -15.67
N SER A 596 13.40 12.39 -16.12
CA SER A 596 14.65 12.21 -16.88
C SER A 596 15.83 12.91 -16.20
N THR A 597 17.04 12.39 -16.43
CA THR A 597 18.31 12.93 -15.90
C THR A 597 18.54 14.41 -16.18
N GLU A 598 17.92 14.99 -17.21
CA GLU A 598 17.98 16.42 -17.52
C GLU A 598 17.32 17.30 -16.46
N GLY A 599 16.35 16.74 -15.73
CA GLY A 599 15.61 17.37 -14.65
C GLY A 599 16.22 17.22 -13.26
N HIS A 600 17.39 16.57 -13.12
CA HIS A 600 17.98 16.25 -11.81
C HIS A 600 19.41 16.78 -11.65
N SER A 601 19.88 16.90 -10.40
CA SER A 601 21.19 17.46 -10.08
C SER A 601 22.30 16.42 -10.22
N THR A 602 22.46 15.82 -11.41
CA THR A 602 23.40 14.73 -11.70
C THR A 602 24.05 14.90 -13.10
N PHE A 603 24.75 13.89 -13.61
CA PHE A 603 25.47 13.95 -14.88
C PHE A 603 24.65 13.46 -16.08
N CYS A 604 24.85 14.09 -17.24
CA CYS A 604 24.63 13.49 -18.56
C CYS A 604 25.96 13.29 -19.30
N VAL A 605 25.94 12.41 -20.30
CA VAL A 605 27.10 12.06 -21.14
C VAL A 605 26.69 12.07 -22.60
N ASP A 606 27.41 12.78 -23.46
CA ASP A 606 27.11 12.96 -24.89
C ASP A 606 25.65 13.37 -25.16
N GLY A 607 25.10 14.31 -24.35
CA GLY A 607 23.71 14.75 -24.44
C GLY A 607 22.68 13.73 -23.92
N CYS A 608 23.11 12.57 -23.42
CA CYS A 608 22.22 11.46 -23.05
C CYS A 608 22.07 11.30 -21.53
N GLY A 609 20.84 10.98 -21.11
CA GLY A 609 20.50 10.60 -19.74
C GLY A 609 20.90 9.17 -19.36
N GLN A 610 20.65 8.83 -18.10
CA GLN A 610 20.77 7.48 -17.54
C GLN A 610 19.71 6.54 -18.15
N ALA A 611 19.86 5.24 -17.89
CA ALA A 611 19.20 4.16 -18.60
C ALA A 611 18.63 3.06 -17.68
N SER A 612 18.47 3.34 -16.39
CA SER A 612 18.09 2.41 -15.33
C SER A 612 16.78 1.65 -15.62
N ARG A 613 15.82 2.32 -16.28
CA ARG A 613 14.54 1.75 -16.72
C ARG A 613 14.68 0.58 -17.70
N TRP A 614 15.81 0.46 -18.38
CA TRP A 614 16.10 -0.67 -19.27
C TRP A 614 16.59 -1.92 -18.54
N PHE A 615 16.83 -1.84 -17.22
CA PHE A 615 17.37 -2.93 -16.41
C PHE A 615 16.47 -3.31 -15.21
N PRO A 616 15.25 -3.86 -15.40
CA PRO A 616 14.34 -4.20 -14.29
C PRO A 616 14.91 -5.09 -13.18
N ALA A 617 15.94 -5.88 -13.47
CA ALA A 617 16.64 -6.69 -12.48
C ALA A 617 17.43 -5.88 -11.44
N THR A 618 17.75 -4.61 -11.70
CA THR A 618 18.49 -3.72 -10.79
C THR A 618 17.58 -2.79 -9.98
N TRP A 619 16.28 -2.73 -10.30
CA TRP A 619 15.32 -1.80 -9.67
C TRP A 619 15.13 -2.01 -8.17
N ARG A 620 15.42 -3.21 -7.64
CA ARG A 620 15.43 -3.53 -6.21
C ARG A 620 16.69 -4.29 -5.84
N ARG A 621 17.47 -3.74 -4.91
CA ARG A 621 18.66 -4.39 -4.36
C ARG A 621 18.31 -5.66 -3.57
N GLN A 622 19.21 -6.64 -3.65
CA GLN A 622 19.14 -7.91 -2.90
C GLN A 622 20.02 -7.91 -1.64
N ALA A 623 20.82 -6.86 -1.44
CA ALA A 623 21.71 -6.68 -0.30
C ALA A 623 21.84 -5.16 0.01
N PRO A 624 22.15 -4.78 1.27
CA PRO A 624 22.36 -3.39 1.65
C PRO A 624 23.65 -2.81 1.04
N ILE A 625 23.68 -1.49 0.88
CA ILE A 625 24.87 -0.71 0.53
C ILE A 625 25.69 -0.46 1.81
N GLU A 626 26.77 -1.22 1.98
CA GLU A 626 27.65 -1.09 3.15
C GLU A 626 28.83 -0.13 2.89
N GLY A 627 29.35 0.49 3.96
CA GLY A 627 30.62 1.22 3.93
C GLY A 627 30.66 2.48 3.06
N ARG A 628 29.53 3.06 2.65
CA ARG A 628 29.49 4.25 1.77
C ARG A 628 29.29 5.60 2.48
N HIS A 629 29.13 5.63 3.80
CA HIS A 629 28.85 6.86 4.54
C HIS A 629 29.60 6.95 5.87
N TRP A 630 29.85 8.19 6.29
CA TRP A 630 30.34 8.57 7.61
C TRP A 630 29.56 9.80 8.07
N PHE A 631 28.95 9.74 9.26
CA PHE A 631 28.31 10.91 9.84
C PHE A 631 29.11 11.33 11.09
N GLY A 632 29.99 12.30 10.92
CA GLY A 632 30.81 12.87 11.98
C GLY A 632 30.25 14.20 12.51
N ARG A 633 30.86 14.71 13.58
CA ARG A 633 30.43 15.98 14.21
C ARG A 633 30.97 17.21 13.50
N ALA A 634 32.15 17.13 12.88
CA ALA A 634 32.73 18.22 12.10
C ALA A 634 32.44 18.05 10.60
N VAL A 635 32.59 16.83 10.08
CA VAL A 635 32.34 16.50 8.68
C VAL A 635 31.47 15.26 8.54
N GLN A 636 30.72 15.21 7.44
CA GLN A 636 29.95 14.06 7.02
C GLN A 636 30.32 13.69 5.59
N PHE A 637 30.19 12.42 5.23
CA PHE A 637 30.51 11.88 3.94
C PHE A 637 29.44 10.88 3.49
N ALA A 638 29.08 10.92 2.21
CA ALA A 638 28.27 9.88 1.57
C ALA A 638 28.74 9.66 0.13
N ALA A 639 28.68 8.42 -0.35
CA ALA A 639 29.05 8.06 -1.71
C ALA A 639 28.06 7.11 -2.37
N GLY A 640 27.97 7.18 -3.70
CA GLY A 640 27.12 6.35 -4.53
C GLY A 640 27.74 6.11 -5.90
N GLU A 641 27.22 5.13 -6.62
CA GLU A 641 27.68 4.77 -7.97
C GLU A 641 26.53 4.39 -8.89
N TYR A 642 26.69 4.72 -10.17
CA TYR A 642 25.79 4.39 -11.26
C TYR A 642 26.59 3.77 -12.41
N GLY A 643 26.36 2.49 -12.68
CA GLY A 643 27.15 1.69 -13.63
C GLY A 643 26.37 1.16 -14.85
N LEU A 644 25.12 1.58 -15.06
CA LEU A 644 24.25 1.01 -16.11
C LEU A 644 24.46 1.68 -17.49
N GLY A 645 25.24 2.75 -17.56
CA GLY A 645 25.56 3.49 -18.80
C GLY A 645 24.50 4.54 -19.18
N TYR A 646 24.76 5.28 -20.25
CA TYR A 646 23.93 6.40 -20.71
C TYR A 646 23.34 6.13 -22.10
N GLY A 647 22.29 6.86 -22.47
CA GLY A 647 21.61 6.71 -23.75
C GLY A 647 20.66 5.51 -23.80
N ASN A 648 20.22 5.14 -24.99
CA ASN A 648 19.23 4.09 -25.16
C ASN A 648 19.81 2.75 -24.70
N ARG A 649 19.17 2.10 -23.71
CA ARG A 649 19.65 0.83 -23.11
C ARG A 649 21.10 0.90 -22.59
N GLY A 650 21.57 2.09 -22.20
CA GLY A 650 22.91 2.29 -21.64
C GLY A 650 24.02 2.01 -22.64
N GLU A 651 23.83 2.32 -23.93
CA GLU A 651 24.81 2.11 -24.99
C GLU A 651 26.15 2.83 -24.76
N ILE A 652 26.12 4.01 -24.13
CA ILE A 652 27.31 4.76 -23.72
C ILE A 652 27.84 4.17 -22.40
N LYS A 653 28.94 3.41 -22.48
CA LYS A 653 29.56 2.73 -21.33
C LYS A 653 30.43 3.69 -20.51
N VAL A 654 29.76 4.45 -19.65
CA VAL A 654 30.37 5.28 -18.60
C VAL A 654 29.75 4.91 -17.26
N GLU A 655 30.59 4.71 -16.26
CA GLU A 655 30.22 4.58 -14.85
C GLU A 655 30.43 5.94 -14.17
N HIS A 656 29.48 6.37 -13.35
CA HIS A 656 29.54 7.60 -12.58
C HIS A 656 29.60 7.27 -11.09
N ARG A 657 30.63 7.72 -10.40
CA ARG A 657 30.76 7.65 -8.93
C ARG A 657 30.68 9.06 -8.37
N ARG A 658 29.79 9.28 -7.41
CA ARG A 658 29.66 10.55 -6.68
C ARG A 658 30.05 10.34 -5.22
N ALA A 659 30.83 11.27 -4.68
CA ALA A 659 31.07 11.41 -3.25
C ALA A 659 30.80 12.84 -2.81
N ILE A 660 30.16 13.01 -1.66
CA ILE A 660 29.83 14.31 -1.08
C ILE A 660 30.53 14.40 0.28
N LEU A 661 31.41 15.39 0.43
CA LEU A 661 31.93 15.81 1.73
C LEU A 661 31.15 17.04 2.19
N PHE A 662 30.36 16.89 3.25
CA PHE A 662 29.59 17.97 3.87
C PHE A 662 30.32 18.42 5.14
N VAL A 663 30.80 19.67 5.15
CA VAL A 663 31.39 20.32 6.32
C VAL A 663 30.26 21.01 7.08
N ASN A 664 29.95 20.51 8.29
CA ASN A 664 28.77 20.92 9.05
C ASN A 664 28.76 22.44 9.29
N GLY A 665 27.63 23.09 9.05
CA GLY A 665 27.47 24.53 9.17
C GLY A 665 28.17 25.37 8.10
N ALA A 666 28.94 24.81 7.16
CA ALA A 666 29.78 25.57 6.23
C ALA A 666 29.44 25.35 4.75
N TYR A 667 29.87 24.24 4.15
CA TYR A 667 29.80 24.00 2.70
C TYR A 667 29.87 22.51 2.36
N LEU A 668 29.58 22.20 1.10
CA LEU A 668 29.65 20.85 0.55
C LEU A 668 30.58 20.82 -0.67
N LEU A 669 31.49 19.84 -0.69
CA LEU A 669 32.27 19.48 -1.87
C LEU A 669 31.66 18.23 -2.49
N VAL A 670 31.27 18.33 -3.75
CA VAL A 670 30.77 17.22 -4.56
C VAL A 670 31.89 16.79 -5.51
N PHE A 671 32.36 15.55 -5.35
CA PHE A 671 33.37 14.91 -6.18
C PHE A 671 32.68 13.91 -7.11
N ASP A 672 32.79 14.14 -8.41
CA ASP A 672 32.24 13.25 -9.43
C ASP A 672 33.38 12.63 -10.23
N ARG A 673 33.42 11.30 -10.27
CA ARG A 673 34.35 10.53 -11.09
C ARG A 673 33.58 9.79 -12.18
N LEU A 674 33.91 10.09 -13.42
CA LEU A 674 33.33 9.45 -14.60
C LEU A 674 34.40 8.47 -15.11
N LEU A 675 34.08 7.18 -15.11
CA LEU A 675 34.97 6.09 -15.47
C LEU A 675 34.50 5.44 -16.78
N GLY A 676 35.43 5.09 -17.66
CA GLY A 676 35.12 4.56 -18.98
C GLY A 676 36.31 4.76 -19.92
N SER A 677 36.04 4.84 -21.23
CA SER A 677 37.08 4.94 -22.26
C SER A 677 36.75 5.97 -23.34
N GLY A 678 37.80 6.65 -23.82
CA GLY A 678 37.72 7.64 -24.90
C GLY A 678 37.35 9.04 -24.40
N GLU A 679 37.21 9.98 -25.34
CA GLU A 679 36.72 11.33 -25.06
C GLU A 679 35.19 11.36 -25.10
N ARG A 680 34.58 12.05 -24.13
CA ARG A 680 33.12 12.23 -24.01
C ARG A 680 32.79 13.68 -23.68
N LEU A 681 31.64 14.16 -24.14
CA LEU A 681 31.02 15.36 -23.58
C LEU A 681 30.41 15.00 -22.22
N LEU A 682 30.88 15.64 -21.16
CA LEU A 682 30.39 15.45 -19.80
C LEU A 682 29.61 16.69 -19.36
N GLU A 683 28.45 16.49 -18.73
CA GLU A 683 27.51 17.57 -18.38
C GLU A 683 27.02 17.43 -16.93
N SER A 684 27.66 18.14 -15.99
CA SER A 684 27.22 18.20 -14.59
C SER A 684 26.08 19.19 -14.42
N ARG A 685 24.94 18.77 -13.87
CA ARG A 685 23.77 19.66 -13.68
C ARG A 685 23.42 19.91 -12.21
N PHE A 686 22.87 21.09 -11.95
CA PHE A 686 22.32 21.50 -10.66
C PHE A 686 20.98 22.20 -10.86
N ILE A 687 19.96 21.72 -10.16
CA ILE A 687 18.58 22.19 -10.26
C ILE A 687 18.27 23.07 -9.04
N PHE A 688 18.20 24.37 -9.26
CA PHE A 688 17.83 25.30 -8.21
C PHE A 688 16.30 25.34 -8.02
N ASN A 689 15.88 25.74 -6.84
CA ASN A 689 14.49 26.11 -6.60
C ASN A 689 14.15 27.45 -7.29
N ALA A 690 12.85 27.74 -7.46
CA ALA A 690 12.37 29.01 -8.03
C ALA A 690 12.60 30.18 -7.05
N LEU A 691 13.83 30.70 -7.04
CA LEU A 691 14.31 31.80 -6.21
C LEU A 691 14.97 32.88 -7.09
N PRO A 692 15.01 34.16 -6.67
CA PRO A 692 15.88 35.17 -7.27
C PRO A 692 17.33 34.69 -7.34
N TRP A 693 18.00 34.95 -8.45
CA TRP A 693 19.36 34.48 -8.72
C TRP A 693 20.15 35.44 -9.61
N ARG A 694 21.47 35.28 -9.59
CA ARG A 694 22.40 35.90 -10.55
C ARG A 694 23.45 34.91 -11.01
N GLU A 695 23.89 35.07 -12.26
CA GLU A 695 25.08 34.41 -12.75
C GLU A 695 26.32 34.94 -12.03
N THR A 696 27.28 34.05 -11.76
CA THR A 696 28.64 34.39 -11.33
C THR A 696 29.63 33.86 -12.36
N GLU A 697 30.87 34.36 -12.38
CA GLU A 697 31.92 33.91 -13.30
C GLU A 697 31.97 32.37 -13.41
N ARG A 698 32.05 31.69 -12.26
CA ARG A 698 32.21 30.23 -12.14
C ARG A 698 30.93 29.45 -11.83
N GLY A 699 29.73 30.06 -11.91
CA GLY A 699 28.48 29.36 -11.59
C GLY A 699 27.25 30.25 -11.40
N VAL A 700 26.44 29.94 -10.39
CA VAL A 700 25.16 30.63 -10.06
C VAL A 700 25.08 30.88 -8.56
N ARG A 701 24.47 32.03 -8.20
CA ARG A 701 24.19 32.42 -6.81
C ARG A 701 22.72 32.81 -6.65
N THR A 702 22.03 32.32 -5.62
CA THR A 702 20.70 32.84 -5.26
C THR A 702 20.82 34.17 -4.50
N THR A 703 19.81 35.04 -4.60
CA THR A 703 19.86 36.41 -4.06
C THR A 703 18.57 36.78 -3.33
N THR A 704 18.12 35.91 -2.43
CA THR A 704 16.94 36.11 -1.58
C THR A 704 17.18 37.06 -0.41
N GLY A 705 18.44 37.29 -0.02
CA GLY A 705 18.83 38.15 1.10
C GLY A 705 18.47 37.59 2.48
N THR A 706 17.97 36.36 2.54
CA THR A 706 17.47 35.69 3.77
C THR A 706 18.09 34.31 3.97
N GLY A 707 19.27 34.08 3.38
CA GLY A 707 19.91 32.78 3.28
C GLY A 707 19.83 32.22 1.87
N ASP A 708 20.99 32.00 1.27
CA ASP A 708 21.20 31.81 -0.16
C ASP A 708 22.26 30.73 -0.44
N LEU A 709 22.42 30.36 -1.71
CA LEU A 709 23.37 29.34 -2.17
C LEU A 709 24.27 29.89 -3.26
N ASP A 710 25.58 29.65 -3.15
CA ASP A 710 26.56 29.81 -4.22
C ASP A 710 26.98 28.40 -4.69
N VAL A 711 26.80 28.11 -5.98
CA VAL A 711 27.28 26.86 -6.61
C VAL A 711 28.30 27.23 -7.67
N ARG A 712 29.52 26.68 -7.56
CA ARG A 712 30.61 26.92 -8.51
C ARG A 712 31.41 25.66 -8.80
N ALA A 713 31.91 25.55 -10.02
CA ALA A 713 32.94 24.56 -10.33
C ALA A 713 34.29 24.96 -9.72
N LEU A 714 35.02 23.97 -9.20
CA LEU A 714 36.41 24.10 -8.77
C LEU A 714 37.37 23.39 -9.73
N TRP A 715 36.99 22.20 -10.20
CA TRP A 715 37.80 21.41 -11.12
C TRP A 715 36.91 20.64 -12.12
N PRO A 716 37.29 20.52 -13.41
CA PRO A 716 38.34 21.28 -14.11
C PRO A 716 38.13 22.80 -14.03
N GLU A 717 39.20 23.59 -14.20
CA GLU A 717 39.11 25.06 -14.10
C GLU A 717 38.42 25.71 -15.30
N ALA A 718 38.54 25.10 -16.49
CA ALA A 718 37.98 25.62 -17.74
C ALA A 718 36.77 24.78 -18.19
N LEU A 719 35.57 25.25 -17.85
CA LEU A 719 34.31 24.59 -18.17
C LEU A 719 33.36 25.55 -18.88
N ALA A 720 32.66 25.04 -19.89
CA ALA A 720 31.50 25.73 -20.44
C ALA A 720 30.37 25.75 -19.41
N LYS A 721 29.56 26.80 -19.42
CA LYS A 721 28.48 27.03 -18.46
C LYS A 721 27.22 27.45 -19.21
N GLU A 722 26.14 26.67 -19.07
CA GLU A 722 24.81 26.99 -19.56
C GLU A 722 23.88 27.20 -18.36
N ILE A 723 23.03 28.24 -18.41
CA ILE A 723 21.95 28.44 -17.45
C ILE A 723 20.63 28.51 -18.22
N ALA A 724 19.77 27.51 -18.03
CA ALA A 724 18.41 27.53 -18.56
C ALA A 724 17.42 27.92 -17.46
N CYS A 725 16.47 28.79 -17.76
CA CYS A 725 15.43 29.23 -16.83
C CYS A 725 14.16 29.55 -17.63
N GLY A 726 13.13 28.71 -17.49
CA GLY A 726 11.85 28.87 -18.20
C GLY A 726 11.89 28.54 -19.70
N ARG A 727 12.80 27.68 -20.18
CA ARG A 727 12.89 27.32 -21.61
C ARG A 727 11.89 26.22 -21.94
N GLU A 728 11.06 26.45 -22.97
CA GLU A 728 10.08 25.45 -23.43
C GLU A 728 10.67 24.43 -24.41
N GLU A 729 11.60 24.85 -25.28
CA GLU A 729 12.21 24.01 -26.32
C GLU A 729 13.73 24.26 -26.42
N PRO A 730 14.60 23.25 -26.18
CA PRO A 730 14.29 22.03 -25.44
C PRO A 730 13.92 22.36 -23.98
N PHE A 731 12.93 21.65 -23.44
CA PHE A 731 12.32 21.94 -22.14
C PHE A 731 13.33 21.89 -21.00
N ALA A 732 13.64 23.03 -20.36
CA ALA A 732 14.68 23.11 -19.32
C ALA A 732 14.51 24.33 -18.40
N GLY A 733 14.96 24.18 -17.15
CA GLY A 733 14.96 25.28 -16.17
C GLY A 733 13.57 25.54 -15.57
N TRP A 734 12.92 24.49 -15.10
CA TRP A 734 11.61 24.51 -14.45
C TRP A 734 11.65 23.73 -13.15
N VAL A 735 10.88 24.16 -12.14
CA VAL A 735 10.47 23.33 -10.99
C VAL A 735 8.96 23.13 -11.01
N ILE A 736 8.50 21.94 -10.64
CA ILE A 736 7.09 21.56 -10.78
C ILE A 736 6.32 21.92 -9.50
N ARG A 737 5.03 22.24 -9.64
CA ARG A 737 4.12 22.68 -8.58
C ARG A 737 2.71 22.14 -8.83
N GLY A 738 2.32 21.11 -8.07
CA GLY A 738 1.07 20.38 -8.34
C GLY A 738 1.17 19.52 -9.60
N LEU A 739 0.02 19.19 -10.21
CA LEU A 739 0.00 18.39 -11.44
C LEU A 739 0.48 19.17 -12.66
N TYR A 740 -0.13 20.33 -12.92
CA TYR A 740 0.07 21.08 -14.16
C TYR A 740 0.87 22.39 -13.99
N GLY A 741 1.10 22.82 -12.75
CA GLY A 741 1.86 24.03 -12.45
C GLY A 741 3.37 23.82 -12.58
N LYS A 742 4.06 24.84 -13.10
CA LYS A 742 5.52 24.92 -13.20
C LYS A 742 5.97 26.35 -12.94
N LEU A 743 7.14 26.52 -12.33
CA LEU A 743 7.78 27.82 -12.12
C LEU A 743 9.15 27.82 -12.79
N PRO A 744 9.56 28.91 -13.47
CA PRO A 744 10.91 29.00 -14.01
C PRO A 744 11.93 29.03 -12.88
N ALA A 745 13.00 28.25 -13.02
CA ALA A 745 14.07 28.15 -12.04
C ALA A 745 15.40 27.83 -12.75
N PRO A 746 16.56 28.29 -12.25
CA PRO A 746 17.82 28.06 -12.96
C PRO A 746 18.23 26.57 -12.91
N ARG A 747 18.41 25.98 -14.09
CA ARG A 747 19.19 24.77 -14.32
C ARG A 747 20.59 25.19 -14.75
N LEU A 748 21.56 25.07 -13.85
CA LEU A 748 22.97 25.27 -14.14
C LEU A 748 23.54 23.97 -14.73
N THR A 749 24.20 24.06 -15.88
CA THR A 749 24.98 22.95 -16.48
C THR A 749 26.43 23.40 -16.66
N PHE A 750 27.37 22.65 -16.09
CA PHE A 750 28.79 22.74 -16.42
C PHE A 750 29.14 21.64 -17.41
N SER A 751 29.87 21.96 -18.49
CA SER A 751 30.23 20.96 -19.48
C SER A 751 31.63 21.13 -20.07
N ALA A 752 32.21 20.02 -20.49
CA ALA A 752 33.44 19.96 -21.27
C ALA A 752 33.51 18.63 -22.04
N ARG A 753 34.28 18.60 -23.13
CA ARG A 753 34.80 17.35 -23.69
C ARG A 753 36.05 16.97 -22.92
N ALA A 754 36.09 15.74 -22.40
CA ALA A 754 37.20 15.23 -21.60
C ALA A 754 37.46 13.75 -21.89
N PRO A 755 38.73 13.30 -21.86
CA PRO A 755 39.05 11.87 -21.83
C PRO A 755 38.58 11.24 -20.51
N LEU A 756 38.21 9.97 -20.54
CA LEU A 756 37.91 9.18 -19.35
C LEU A 756 39.12 8.34 -18.92
N PRO A 757 39.36 8.15 -17.60
CA PRO A 757 38.55 8.67 -16.49
C PRO A 757 38.70 10.19 -16.28
N ALA A 758 37.64 10.82 -15.77
CA ALA A 758 37.59 12.26 -15.50
C ALA A 758 37.11 12.54 -14.07
N LEU A 759 37.76 13.50 -13.40
CA LEU A 759 37.36 14.04 -12.11
C LEU A 759 36.71 15.43 -12.27
N TRP A 760 35.56 15.62 -11.64
CA TRP A 760 34.89 16.90 -11.44
C TRP A 760 34.81 17.22 -9.94
N VAL A 761 34.96 18.49 -9.59
CA VAL A 761 34.74 18.97 -8.21
C VAL A 761 33.90 20.25 -8.25
N THR A 762 32.77 20.22 -7.55
CA THR A 762 31.88 21.39 -7.39
C THR A 762 31.79 21.77 -5.91
N LEU A 763 31.81 23.07 -5.63
CA LEU A 763 31.57 23.61 -4.29
C LEU A 763 30.16 24.22 -4.22
N LEU A 764 29.41 23.81 -3.19
CA LEU A 764 28.11 24.34 -2.83
C LEU A 764 28.22 25.01 -1.46
N THR A 765 28.01 26.32 -1.38
CA THR A 765 28.10 27.09 -0.12
C THR A 765 26.77 27.76 0.21
N PRO A 766 26.01 27.27 1.20
CA PRO A 766 24.89 28.00 1.78
C PRO A 766 25.40 29.18 2.64
N PHE A 767 25.04 30.42 2.31
CA PHE A 767 25.49 31.63 3.02
C PHE A 767 24.31 32.54 3.40
N ARG A 768 24.47 33.40 4.40
CA ARG A 768 23.59 34.54 4.70
C ARG A 768 24.26 35.87 4.36
N GLU A 769 25.57 35.96 4.55
CA GLU A 769 26.40 37.09 4.13
C GLU A 769 27.40 36.67 3.05
N GLU A 770 27.69 37.53 2.06
CA GLU A 770 28.70 37.18 1.04
C GLU A 770 30.11 36.97 1.62
N SER A 771 30.36 37.43 2.87
CA SER A 771 31.59 37.20 3.62
C SER A 771 31.78 35.75 4.10
N GLU A 772 30.73 34.93 4.07
CA GLU A 772 30.77 33.51 4.43
C GLU A 772 31.13 32.61 3.24
N ILE A 773 31.07 33.16 2.03
CA ILE A 773 31.44 32.48 0.79
C ILE A 773 32.96 32.38 0.73
N PRO A 774 33.55 31.17 0.72
CA PRO A 774 34.99 31.02 0.81
C PRO A 774 35.71 31.46 -0.47
N ARG A 775 36.96 31.89 -0.28
CA ARG A 775 37.97 31.93 -1.34
C ARG A 775 38.53 30.52 -1.50
N VAL A 776 38.80 30.13 -2.74
CA VAL A 776 39.26 28.78 -3.05
C VAL A 776 40.34 28.84 -4.11
N SER A 777 41.41 28.07 -3.92
CA SER A 777 42.40 27.77 -4.95
C SER A 777 42.57 26.27 -5.10
N THR A 778 42.95 25.86 -6.31
CA THR A 778 43.13 24.47 -6.72
C THR A 778 44.54 24.25 -7.26
N GLU A 779 45.16 23.13 -6.91
CA GLU A 779 46.43 22.70 -7.50
C GLU A 779 46.38 21.22 -7.86
N LYS A 780 46.59 20.89 -9.14
CA LYS A 780 46.62 19.50 -9.63
C LYS A 780 48.06 19.05 -9.90
N ARG A 781 48.47 17.93 -9.28
CA ARG A 781 49.78 17.29 -9.50
C ARG A 781 49.57 15.79 -9.69
N GLY A 782 49.58 15.33 -10.94
CA GLY A 782 49.31 13.93 -11.28
C GLY A 782 47.89 13.52 -10.87
N ASP A 783 47.76 12.39 -10.19
CA ASP A 783 46.49 11.86 -9.64
C ASP A 783 45.91 12.72 -8.51
N ARG A 784 46.72 13.58 -7.87
CA ARG A 784 46.35 14.38 -6.70
C ARG A 784 45.87 15.78 -7.07
N LEU A 785 44.62 16.09 -6.73
CA LEU A 785 44.07 17.46 -6.67
C LEU A 785 44.10 17.95 -5.23
N GLU A 786 44.62 19.15 -5.01
CA GLU A 786 44.59 19.86 -3.74
C GLU A 786 43.70 21.09 -3.83
N ILE A 787 42.90 21.32 -2.80
CA ILE A 787 41.91 22.39 -2.70
C ILE A 787 42.16 23.12 -1.38
N HIS A 788 42.53 24.40 -1.48
CA HIS A 788 42.67 25.27 -0.32
C HIS A 788 41.42 26.14 -0.21
N ILE A 789 40.78 26.12 0.96
CA ILE A 789 39.54 26.84 1.23
C ILE A 789 39.82 27.80 2.39
N GLU A 790 39.69 29.10 2.11
CA GLU A 790 39.74 30.17 3.11
C GLU A 790 38.31 30.69 3.31
N GLY A 791 37.70 30.42 4.45
CA GLY A 791 36.28 30.62 4.68
C GLY A 791 35.94 30.90 6.14
N ARG A 792 35.20 31.99 6.38
CA ARG A 792 34.81 32.47 7.73
C ARG A 792 34.20 31.41 8.65
N ARG A 793 33.54 30.38 8.10
CA ARG A 793 32.95 29.27 8.87
C ARG A 793 33.86 28.05 9.04
N SER A 794 34.74 27.78 8.06
CA SER A 794 35.81 26.77 8.17
C SER A 794 36.84 26.98 7.07
N ASP A 795 38.05 27.37 7.46
CA ASP A 795 39.23 27.17 6.61
C ASP A 795 39.52 25.67 6.52
N ALA A 796 40.00 25.20 5.37
CA ALA A 796 40.39 23.79 5.19
C ALA A 796 41.38 23.58 4.05
N ARG A 797 42.17 22.51 4.17
CA ARG A 797 42.90 21.88 3.08
C ARG A 797 42.20 20.56 2.76
N VAL A 798 41.76 20.38 1.52
CA VAL A 798 41.17 19.13 1.04
C VAL A 798 42.04 18.55 -0.06
N VAL A 799 42.41 17.27 0.06
CA VAL A 799 43.18 16.54 -0.94
C VAL A 799 42.30 15.43 -1.50
N CYS A 800 42.14 15.42 -2.82
CA CYS A 800 41.47 14.36 -3.57
C CYS A 800 42.51 13.61 -4.39
N ARG A 801 42.70 12.31 -4.15
CA ARG A 801 43.45 11.41 -5.03
C ARG A 801 42.47 10.63 -5.90
N GLU A 802 42.84 10.38 -7.15
CA GLU A 802 41.97 9.63 -8.06
C GLU A 802 42.12 8.11 -7.92
N GLU A 803 43.33 7.60 -7.67
CA GLU A 803 43.60 6.15 -7.59
C GLU A 803 44.61 5.77 -6.48
N PRO A 804 44.20 4.99 -5.45
CA PRO A 804 42.81 4.73 -5.07
C PRO A 804 42.08 6.05 -4.78
N PHE A 805 40.76 6.07 -4.98
CA PHE A 805 39.99 7.29 -4.73
C PHE A 805 40.00 7.62 -3.23
N GLU A 806 40.54 8.78 -2.88
CA GLU A 806 40.73 9.18 -1.49
C GLU A 806 40.41 10.66 -1.32
N VAL A 807 39.56 10.99 -0.35
CA VAL A 807 39.28 12.37 0.07
C VAL A 807 39.81 12.56 1.48
N ILE A 808 40.84 13.41 1.63
CA ILE A 808 41.40 13.82 2.91
C ILE A 808 40.98 15.27 3.18
N PHE A 809 40.28 15.51 4.28
CA PHE A 809 39.95 16.83 4.79
C PHE A 809 40.82 17.16 6.01
N HIS A 810 41.32 18.39 6.10
CA HIS A 810 42.07 18.86 7.25
C HIS A 810 41.76 20.34 7.52
N ASN A 811 41.20 20.63 8.70
CA ASN A 811 41.13 21.97 9.25
C ASN A 811 41.84 22.03 10.62
N ALA A 812 41.82 23.18 11.28
CA ALA A 812 42.52 23.40 12.55
C ALA A 812 42.08 22.50 13.73
N ARG A 813 40.96 21.76 13.62
CA ARG A 813 40.40 20.91 14.70
C ARG A 813 40.14 19.46 14.31
N THR A 814 40.14 19.16 13.01
CA THR A 814 39.66 17.90 12.48
C THR A 814 40.49 17.48 11.27
N ARG A 815 40.95 16.24 11.31
CA ARG A 815 41.50 15.54 10.16
C ARG A 815 40.62 14.34 9.85
N PHE A 816 40.09 14.30 8.64
CA PHE A 816 39.23 13.23 8.15
C PHE A 816 39.81 12.63 6.87
N SER A 817 39.64 11.32 6.68
CA SER A 817 39.95 10.66 5.41
C SER A 817 38.89 9.61 5.08
N ALA A 818 38.43 9.61 3.83
CA ALA A 818 37.63 8.55 3.22
C ALA A 818 38.41 7.94 2.05
N THR A 819 38.82 6.67 2.16
CA THR A 819 39.61 5.96 1.14
C THR A 819 38.78 4.82 0.55
N ALA A 820 38.55 4.79 -0.76
CA ALA A 820 37.79 3.75 -1.43
C ALA A 820 38.58 2.42 -1.50
N GLU A 821 37.90 1.33 -1.18
CA GLU A 821 38.36 -0.05 -1.30
C GLU A 821 37.98 -0.66 -2.65
N ALA A 822 38.56 -1.81 -2.99
CA ALA A 822 38.36 -2.48 -4.27
C ALA A 822 36.92 -3.00 -4.49
N ASP A 823 36.16 -3.24 -3.41
CA ASP A 823 34.74 -3.63 -3.45
C ASP A 823 33.79 -2.42 -3.42
N GLY A 824 34.35 -1.21 -3.44
CA GLY A 824 33.62 0.06 -3.43
C GLY A 824 33.30 0.62 -2.04
N ARG A 825 33.51 -0.13 -0.95
CA ARG A 825 33.42 0.42 0.42
C ARG A 825 34.44 1.55 0.63
N PHE A 826 34.29 2.31 1.70
CA PHE A 826 35.25 3.32 2.12
C PHE A 826 35.78 3.01 3.53
N GLN A 827 37.09 3.07 3.69
CA GLN A 827 37.72 3.21 5.01
C GLN A 827 37.62 4.66 5.46
N PHE A 828 37.04 4.87 6.64
CA PHE A 828 36.91 6.18 7.27
C PHE A 828 37.87 6.31 8.46
N ARG A 829 38.45 7.50 8.62
CA ARG A 829 39.17 7.91 9.84
C ARG A 829 38.82 9.37 10.13
N GLU A 830 38.45 9.69 11.37
CA GLU A 830 38.28 11.06 11.86
C GLU A 830 39.10 11.21 13.14
N GLU A 831 40.06 12.12 13.12
CA GLU A 831 40.86 12.56 14.27
C GLU A 831 40.40 13.98 14.61
N SER A 832 39.90 14.19 15.82
CA SER A 832 39.49 15.51 16.33
C SER A 832 40.35 15.92 17.53
N SER A 833 40.76 17.19 17.58
CA SER A 833 41.56 17.79 18.67
C SER A 833 40.70 18.35 19.80
#